data_AF-A0A372BU09-F1
#
_entry.id   AF-A0A372BU09-F1
#
_cell.length_a   1.000
_cell.length_b   1.000
_cell.length_c   1.000
_cell.angle_alpha   90.00
_cell.angle_beta   90.00
_cell.angle_gamma   90.00
#
_symmetry.space_group_name_H-M   'P 1'
#
loop_
_entity.id
_entity.type
_entity.pdbx_description
1 polymer ?
#
loop_
_entity_poly.entity_id
_entity_poly.type
_entity_poly.pdbx_seq_one_letter_code
_entity_poly.pdbx_strand_id
1 'polypeptide(L)'
;MKTIDELPRPIREDANVWIPMSDGTRLAARIWRPRDGEPVPAILEYIPYRKRFGTAQRDEVMHPYVAGHGYACVRVDLRGSGESDGVLEDEYLQQELDDGCEVLKWLASQPWCTGKIGMIGISWGGFNGLQIAALQPPELKAVVAVCASDDRFADDVHHMGGCLLGDNISWASVMFAYNSLPPDPDLVGDRWREMWFDRLEGSGLWLEKWLQHQRRDEYWQHASVCEDYSAIQCPVYAVSGWADGYSNVVFRLMEHLQVPRKGLIGPWSHKYPHQGVPGPAIGFVQEVVRWWDQWLKDTDSGIMDEPMLRVWMQDSVPPVTYYKQRPGRWVAESEWPAERVSERHLALSSEGLVPARDEPEPYATTVRSPLTVGLFAGKWCSYAAGPDLAHDQREEDGGALVFQSEPLEETFEIMGEPYLDLEISSDRPVAMIAARLSDMAPDDKATRITYGLLNLTHRDSSECPEPLEPGKVYRVRVSLNAIAQVFPAGHRLRLSLSTSYWPLAWPPPEPVCLHVHTQNSCLVLPQRQPTQADAALPEFDPPEGTAPSPVTHIEAGHHNWLVHRDLALDKSTLEVINDDGCFHLDDIDMTVAKKTVETYTTVADDFHSPRAKVVSERTLARGDWQIRTVTRTFITSTATHFLLHANIDAYELSDEGEKRVYSDNWDESIPRDLV
;
A
#
# COMPACT_ATOMS: atom_id res chain seq x y z
N MET A 1 10.42 4.29 20.44
CA MET A 1 11.65 4.65 19.71
C MET A 1 12.51 5.50 20.62
N LYS A 2 13.81 5.24 20.66
CA LYS A 2 14.81 5.99 21.41
C LYS A 2 15.36 7.10 20.50
N THR A 3 15.28 8.34 20.97
CA THR A 3 15.87 9.49 20.28
C THR A 3 17.40 9.50 20.48
N ILE A 4 18.16 9.72 19.41
CA ILE A 4 19.61 9.83 19.44
C ILE A 4 20.02 11.28 19.19
N ASP A 5 20.64 11.89 20.19
CA ASP A 5 21.12 13.27 20.15
C ASP A 5 22.61 13.38 19.79
N GLU A 6 23.39 12.34 20.10
CA GLU A 6 24.83 12.27 19.80
C GLU A 6 25.08 11.23 18.70
N LEU A 7 25.38 11.72 17.49
CA LEU A 7 25.70 10.87 16.33
C LEU A 7 27.21 10.53 16.30
N PRO A 8 27.60 9.34 15.78
CA PRO A 8 29.00 8.94 15.67
C PRO A 8 29.86 9.92 14.86
N ARG A 9 29.26 10.58 13.87
CA ARG A 9 29.87 11.67 13.10
C ARG A 9 28.97 12.91 13.12
N PRO A 10 29.55 14.11 13.26
CA PRO A 10 28.79 15.34 13.13
C PRO A 10 28.32 15.52 11.68
N ILE A 11 27.05 15.88 11.50
CA ILE A 11 26.43 16.08 10.19
C ILE A 11 26.13 17.55 9.92
N ARG A 12 26.10 17.91 8.64
CA ARG A 12 25.47 19.14 8.15
C ARG A 12 24.23 18.78 7.33
N GLU A 13 23.32 19.73 7.29
CA GLU A 13 22.15 19.71 6.44
C GLU A 13 22.27 20.82 5.41
N ASP A 14 22.05 20.46 4.15
CA ASP A 14 21.81 21.38 3.05
C ASP A 14 20.29 21.32 2.76
N ALA A 15 19.53 22.28 3.33
CA ALA A 15 18.05 22.27 3.35
C ALA A 15 17.39 22.32 1.96
N ASN A 16 18.12 22.88 0.98
CA ASN A 16 17.73 22.84 -0.43
C ASN A 16 18.96 22.88 -1.35
N VAL A 17 19.03 21.92 -2.27
CA VAL A 17 20.01 21.83 -3.34
C VAL A 17 19.27 21.61 -4.66
N TRP A 18 19.67 22.33 -5.70
CA TRP A 18 19.12 22.16 -7.05
C TRP A 18 19.96 21.16 -7.84
N ILE A 19 19.32 20.09 -8.30
CA ILE A 19 19.90 19.10 -9.21
C ILE A 19 19.50 19.50 -10.64
N PRO A 20 20.43 20.01 -11.47
CA PRO A 20 20.13 20.31 -12.87
C PRO A 20 20.02 19.02 -13.67
N MET A 21 18.91 18.87 -14.39
CA MET A 21 18.66 17.77 -15.31
C MET A 21 19.16 18.13 -16.72
N SER A 22 19.34 17.12 -17.57
CA SER A 22 19.87 17.29 -18.93
C SER A 22 18.98 18.18 -19.82
N ASP A 23 17.68 18.22 -19.55
CA ASP A 23 16.67 19.01 -20.26
C ASP A 23 16.54 20.46 -19.76
N GLY A 24 17.30 20.85 -18.73
CA GLY A 24 17.25 22.17 -18.09
C GLY A 24 16.27 22.30 -16.92
N THR A 25 15.47 21.27 -16.64
CA THR A 25 14.65 21.16 -15.42
C THR A 25 15.55 21.09 -14.20
N ARG A 26 15.08 21.59 -13.05
CA ARG A 26 15.78 21.41 -11.78
C ARG A 26 14.92 20.65 -10.78
N LEU A 27 15.49 19.61 -10.20
CA LEU A 27 14.89 18.89 -9.09
C LEU A 27 15.42 19.43 -7.76
N ALA A 28 14.54 19.52 -6.77
CA ALA A 28 14.86 20.03 -5.45
C ALA A 28 15.23 18.87 -4.51
N ALA A 29 16.37 18.99 -3.84
CA ALA A 29 16.89 17.98 -2.91
C ALA A 29 17.16 18.56 -1.53
N ARG A 30 16.99 17.76 -0.48
CA ARG A 30 17.46 18.02 0.89
C ARG A 30 18.52 16.99 1.22
N ILE A 31 19.66 17.42 1.74
CA ILE A 31 20.84 16.56 1.92
C ILE A 31 21.34 16.61 3.36
N TRP A 32 21.50 15.44 3.98
CA TRP A 32 22.19 15.28 5.26
C TRP A 32 23.48 14.48 5.04
N ARG A 33 24.61 14.99 5.51
CA ARG A 33 25.91 14.33 5.30
C ARG A 33 26.96 14.72 6.35
N PRO A 34 28.00 13.90 6.56
CA PRO A 34 29.12 14.22 7.44
C PRO A 34 29.77 15.59 7.14
N ARG A 35 30.23 16.27 8.20
CA ARG A 35 30.96 17.55 8.12
C ARG A 35 32.45 17.41 7.85
N ASP A 36 33.01 16.21 8.02
CA ASP A 36 34.44 15.92 7.91
C ASP A 36 35.00 16.11 6.49
N GLY A 37 34.13 16.09 5.47
CA GLY A 37 34.50 16.40 4.08
C GLY A 37 35.04 15.21 3.29
N GLU A 38 35.16 14.04 3.91
CA GLU A 38 35.53 12.79 3.25
C GLU A 38 34.39 12.31 2.35
N PRO A 39 34.68 11.82 1.13
CA PRO A 39 33.65 11.21 0.29
C PRO A 39 33.00 10.00 0.98
N VAL A 40 31.68 9.94 0.96
CA VAL A 40 30.88 8.84 1.53
C VAL A 40 29.88 8.30 0.51
N PRO A 41 29.39 7.05 0.63
CA PRO A 41 28.29 6.59 -0.21
C PRO A 41 27.04 7.42 0.00
N ALA A 42 26.21 7.54 -1.04
CA ALA A 42 24.94 8.25 -0.97
C ALA A 42 23.75 7.29 -0.80
N ILE A 43 22.72 7.73 -0.09
CA ILE A 43 21.43 7.05 0.04
C ILE A 43 20.37 7.96 -0.55
N LEU A 44 19.68 7.51 -1.59
CA LEU A 44 18.64 8.27 -2.29
C LEU A 44 17.24 7.80 -1.87
N GLU A 45 16.38 8.75 -1.52
CA GLU A 45 14.92 8.57 -1.47
C GLU A 45 14.24 9.58 -2.41
N TYR A 46 13.51 9.08 -3.40
CA TYR A 46 12.97 9.81 -4.56
C TYR A 46 11.45 9.55 -4.69
N ILE A 47 10.62 10.50 -4.22
CA ILE A 47 9.15 10.38 -4.10
C ILE A 47 8.47 11.77 -4.16
N PRO A 48 7.16 11.86 -4.48
CA PRO A 48 6.47 13.15 -4.73
C PRO A 48 5.92 13.83 -3.47
N TYR A 49 6.24 13.31 -2.29
CA TYR A 49 5.56 13.68 -1.03
C TYR A 49 6.16 14.88 -0.29
N ARG A 50 6.91 15.71 -1.03
CA ARG A 50 7.40 17.04 -0.63
C ARG A 50 8.41 17.00 0.52
N LYS A 51 9.64 17.44 0.27
CA LYS A 51 10.75 17.33 1.25
C LYS A 51 10.71 18.36 2.38
N ARG A 52 9.99 19.48 2.21
CA ARG A 52 9.87 20.57 3.20
C ARG A 52 8.69 20.42 4.15
N PHE A 53 7.63 19.78 3.70
CA PHE A 53 6.44 19.46 4.50
C PHE A 53 5.79 18.21 3.92
N GLY A 54 4.95 17.50 4.67
CA GLY A 54 4.51 16.17 4.24
C GLY A 54 5.43 15.14 4.87
N THR A 55 6.43 14.62 4.16
CA THR A 55 7.33 13.60 4.73
C THR A 55 8.47 14.15 5.59
N ALA A 56 8.65 15.48 5.68
CA ALA A 56 9.79 16.10 6.37
C ALA A 56 10.10 15.54 7.76
N GLN A 57 9.10 15.45 8.67
CA GLN A 57 9.33 14.90 10.01
C GLN A 57 9.76 13.43 10.00
N ARG A 58 9.22 12.62 9.08
CA ARG A 58 9.63 11.21 8.91
C ARG A 58 11.08 11.15 8.41
N ASP A 59 11.40 12.01 7.46
CA ASP A 59 12.72 12.08 6.82
C ASP A 59 13.80 12.46 7.84
N GLU A 60 13.49 13.39 8.75
CA GLU A 60 14.37 13.86 9.83
C GLU A 60 14.61 12.83 10.94
N VAL A 61 13.80 11.78 11.04
CA VAL A 61 14.03 10.69 12.00
C VAL A 61 15.07 9.70 11.46
N MET A 62 15.07 9.44 10.15
CA MET A 62 15.89 8.40 9.51
C MET A 62 17.17 8.96 8.90
N HIS A 63 17.06 9.95 8.02
CA HIS A 63 18.18 10.40 7.19
C HIS A 63 19.33 11.01 7.99
N PRO A 64 19.09 11.84 9.03
CA PRO A 64 20.18 12.35 9.87
C PRO A 64 20.88 11.23 10.66
N TYR A 65 20.14 10.22 11.15
CA TYR A 65 20.71 9.06 11.80
C TYR A 65 21.66 8.31 10.87
N VAL A 66 21.20 7.96 9.67
CA VAL A 66 22.01 7.24 8.67
C VAL A 66 23.21 8.09 8.24
N ALA A 67 23.03 9.40 8.05
CA ALA A 67 24.13 10.32 7.74
C ALA A 67 25.20 10.36 8.84
N GLY A 68 24.79 10.32 10.11
CA GLY A 68 25.67 10.21 11.27
C GLY A 68 26.51 8.93 11.31
N HIS A 69 26.10 7.90 10.57
CA HIS A 69 26.82 6.64 10.37
C HIS A 69 27.71 6.63 9.10
N GLY A 70 27.98 7.81 8.54
CA GLY A 70 28.95 7.98 7.44
C GLY A 70 28.36 7.74 6.06
N TYR A 71 27.18 8.32 5.81
CA TYR A 71 26.47 8.31 4.53
C TYR A 71 26.01 9.73 4.16
N ALA A 72 25.81 10.00 2.88
CA ALA A 72 25.10 11.20 2.42
C ALA A 72 23.66 10.82 2.08
N CYS A 73 22.71 11.19 2.91
CA CYS A 73 21.29 10.92 2.67
C CYS A 73 20.67 12.07 1.87
N VAL A 74 20.00 11.74 0.77
CA VAL A 74 19.49 12.69 -0.22
C VAL A 74 18.02 12.39 -0.46
N ARG A 75 17.17 13.34 -0.06
CA ARG A 75 15.73 13.30 -0.29
C ARG A 75 15.38 14.23 -1.45
N VAL A 76 14.87 13.69 -2.56
CA VAL A 76 14.62 14.44 -3.80
C VAL A 76 13.13 14.47 -4.14
N ASP A 77 12.55 15.66 -4.30
CA ASP A 77 11.20 15.80 -4.84
C ASP A 77 11.18 15.45 -6.33
N LEU A 78 10.26 14.58 -6.75
CA LEU A 78 10.06 14.27 -8.18
C LEU A 78 9.80 15.54 -8.98
N ARG A 79 10.05 15.48 -10.29
CA ARG A 79 9.58 16.49 -11.24
C ARG A 79 8.10 16.79 -11.00
N GLY A 80 7.76 18.08 -10.99
CA GLY A 80 6.39 18.56 -10.74
C GLY A 80 5.86 18.41 -9.32
N SER A 81 6.65 17.90 -8.38
CA SER A 81 6.27 17.80 -6.97
C SER A 81 7.13 18.71 -6.08
N GLY A 82 6.61 19.06 -4.91
CA GLY A 82 7.35 19.87 -3.94
C GLY A 82 7.88 21.16 -4.55
N GLU A 83 9.19 21.36 -4.47
CA GLU A 83 9.88 22.52 -5.05
C GLU A 83 10.51 22.28 -6.43
N SER A 84 10.45 21.06 -6.95
CA SER A 84 11.00 20.73 -8.28
C SER A 84 10.23 21.42 -9.40
N ASP A 85 10.95 21.82 -10.46
CA ASP A 85 10.34 22.34 -11.69
C ASP A 85 9.49 21.24 -12.38
N GLY A 86 8.60 21.63 -13.30
CA GLY A 86 7.77 20.73 -14.12
C GLY A 86 6.38 20.41 -13.56
N VAL A 87 5.76 19.37 -14.11
CA VAL A 87 4.42 18.86 -13.78
C VAL A 87 4.48 17.34 -13.65
N LEU A 88 3.72 16.77 -12.71
CA LEU A 88 3.59 15.32 -12.52
C LEU A 88 2.24 14.89 -13.11
N GLU A 89 2.26 14.09 -14.17
CA GLU A 89 1.07 13.76 -14.98
C GLU A 89 0.49 12.37 -14.70
N ASP A 90 1.23 11.53 -13.95
CA ASP A 90 0.83 10.19 -13.55
C ASP A 90 1.83 9.59 -12.54
N GLU A 91 1.62 8.32 -12.22
CA GLU A 91 2.57 7.48 -11.49
C GLU A 91 3.56 6.70 -12.38
N TYR A 92 4.80 6.60 -11.90
CA TYR A 92 5.87 5.74 -12.45
C TYR A 92 6.16 5.97 -13.94
N LEU A 93 6.04 7.21 -14.39
CA LEU A 93 6.28 7.61 -15.78
C LEU A 93 7.71 7.27 -16.22
N GLN A 94 7.91 7.00 -17.50
CA GLN A 94 9.28 6.82 -18.03
C GLN A 94 10.18 8.03 -17.70
N GLN A 95 9.64 9.25 -17.78
CA GLN A 95 10.36 10.47 -17.40
C GLN A 95 10.82 10.45 -15.93
N GLU A 96 10.02 9.91 -15.02
CA GLU A 96 10.38 9.78 -13.61
C GLU A 96 11.55 8.79 -13.44
N LEU A 97 11.52 7.65 -14.14
CA LEU A 97 12.58 6.65 -14.08
C LEU A 97 13.90 7.18 -14.68
N ASP A 98 13.79 7.91 -15.80
CA ASP A 98 14.93 8.56 -16.47
C ASP A 98 15.55 9.64 -15.57
N ASP A 99 14.71 10.48 -14.95
CA ASP A 99 15.14 11.47 -13.98
C ASP A 99 15.85 10.83 -12.78
N GLY A 100 15.32 9.71 -12.26
CA GLY A 100 15.96 8.92 -11.21
C GLY A 100 17.37 8.45 -11.60
N CYS A 101 17.53 7.94 -12.83
CA CYS A 101 18.85 7.54 -13.36
C CYS A 101 19.81 8.74 -13.50
N GLU A 102 19.32 9.91 -13.92
CA GLU A 102 20.13 11.14 -13.97
C GLU A 102 20.53 11.65 -12.59
N VAL A 103 19.63 11.58 -11.60
CA VAL A 103 19.93 11.92 -10.20
C VAL A 103 21.06 11.03 -9.66
N LEU A 104 21.03 9.72 -9.93
CA LEU A 104 22.11 8.80 -9.53
C LEU A 104 23.45 9.20 -10.14
N LYS A 105 23.49 9.53 -11.44
CA LYS A 105 24.71 10.03 -12.11
C LYS A 105 25.20 11.35 -11.51
N TRP A 106 24.28 12.28 -11.25
CA TRP A 106 24.61 13.56 -10.63
C TRP A 106 25.22 13.35 -9.24
N LEU A 107 24.62 12.50 -8.41
CA LEU A 107 25.11 12.15 -7.09
C LEU A 107 26.51 11.56 -7.13
N ALA A 108 26.75 10.59 -8.02
CA ALA A 108 28.06 9.95 -8.17
C ALA A 108 29.15 10.93 -8.63
N SER A 109 28.79 12.01 -9.32
CA SER A 109 29.73 13.06 -9.74
C SER A 109 30.10 14.05 -8.63
N GLN A 110 29.39 14.05 -7.50
CA GLN A 110 29.63 15.01 -6.43
C GLN A 110 30.94 14.70 -5.69
N PRO A 111 31.75 15.72 -5.31
CA PRO A 111 33.05 15.50 -4.67
C PRO A 111 32.96 14.87 -3.28
N TRP A 112 31.77 14.86 -2.68
CA TRP A 112 31.49 14.25 -1.38
C TRP A 112 30.89 12.85 -1.51
N CYS A 113 30.66 12.33 -2.72
CA CYS A 113 30.14 11.00 -2.95
C CYS A 113 31.26 10.04 -3.38
N THR A 114 31.24 8.79 -2.92
CA THR A 114 32.17 7.75 -3.39
C THR A 114 31.82 7.19 -4.78
N GLY A 115 30.69 7.58 -5.35
CA GLY A 115 30.11 6.99 -6.56
C GLY A 115 29.30 5.71 -6.33
N LYS A 116 29.21 5.23 -5.08
CA LYS A 116 28.32 4.12 -4.70
C LYS A 116 27.04 4.68 -4.08
N ILE A 117 25.89 4.26 -4.60
CA ILE A 117 24.60 4.77 -4.17
C ILE A 117 23.67 3.61 -3.80
N GLY A 118 22.98 3.73 -2.66
CA GLY A 118 21.84 2.89 -2.31
C GLY A 118 20.53 3.66 -2.50
N MET A 119 19.44 2.95 -2.78
CA MET A 119 18.10 3.53 -2.80
C MET A 119 17.23 2.93 -1.71
N ILE A 120 16.46 3.77 -1.03
CA ILE A 120 15.46 3.37 -0.05
C ILE A 120 14.19 4.17 -0.24
N GLY A 121 13.06 3.51 -0.03
CA GLY A 121 11.78 4.20 0.02
C GLY A 121 10.67 3.28 0.50
N ILE A 122 9.60 3.91 0.97
CA ILE A 122 8.33 3.26 1.30
C ILE A 122 7.29 3.57 0.23
N SER A 123 6.42 2.62 -0.09
CA SER A 123 5.38 2.81 -1.12
C SER A 123 6.03 3.12 -2.45
N TRP A 124 5.55 4.15 -3.16
CA TRP A 124 6.17 4.77 -4.32
C TRP A 124 7.72 4.76 -4.34
N GLY A 125 8.38 5.09 -3.22
CA GLY A 125 9.85 5.09 -3.17
C GLY A 125 10.46 3.69 -3.22
N GLY A 126 9.77 2.69 -2.68
CA GLY A 126 10.13 1.29 -2.80
C GLY A 126 9.88 0.74 -4.21
N PHE A 127 8.78 1.13 -4.86
CA PHE A 127 8.51 0.82 -6.27
C PHE A 127 9.62 1.41 -7.16
N ASN A 128 9.90 2.71 -7.02
CA ASN A 128 10.97 3.40 -7.74
C ASN A 128 12.32 2.73 -7.53
N GLY A 129 12.62 2.27 -6.30
CA GLY A 129 13.83 1.53 -6.01
C GLY A 129 13.98 0.27 -6.88
N LEU A 130 12.92 -0.52 -6.99
CA LEU A 130 12.91 -1.74 -7.82
C LEU A 130 12.94 -1.42 -9.31
N GLN A 131 12.12 -0.46 -9.75
CA GLN A 131 12.00 -0.05 -11.16
C GLN A 131 13.31 0.54 -11.71
N ILE A 132 13.94 1.45 -10.96
CA ILE A 132 15.23 2.02 -11.35
C ILE A 132 16.34 0.95 -11.28
N ALA A 133 16.28 0.00 -10.34
CA ALA A 133 17.22 -1.11 -10.32
C ALA A 133 17.12 -2.00 -11.57
N ALA A 134 15.93 -2.19 -12.12
CA ALA A 134 15.72 -2.92 -13.37
C ALA A 134 16.32 -2.19 -14.60
N LEU A 135 16.50 -0.86 -14.53
CA LEU A 135 17.22 -0.09 -15.55
C LEU A 135 18.76 -0.19 -15.44
N GLN A 136 19.26 -0.87 -14.40
CA GLN A 136 20.68 -1.16 -14.16
C GLN A 136 21.64 0.06 -14.22
N PRO A 137 21.31 1.21 -13.59
CA PRO A 137 22.26 2.32 -13.51
C PRO A 137 23.51 1.85 -12.74
N PRO A 138 24.73 2.04 -13.28
CA PRO A 138 25.94 1.48 -12.70
C PRO A 138 26.28 2.07 -11.32
N GLU A 139 25.75 3.23 -10.97
CA GLU A 139 25.93 3.89 -9.67
C GLU A 139 25.14 3.21 -8.54
N LEU A 140 24.02 2.53 -8.87
CA LEU A 140 23.15 1.88 -7.89
C LEU A 140 23.72 0.52 -7.47
N LYS A 141 23.95 0.36 -6.17
CA LYS A 141 24.63 -0.81 -5.60
C LYS A 141 23.76 -1.66 -4.69
N ALA A 142 22.66 -1.13 -4.16
CA ALA A 142 21.69 -1.89 -3.37
C ALA A 142 20.37 -1.12 -3.22
N VAL A 143 19.28 -1.85 -3.00
CA VAL A 143 17.93 -1.30 -2.76
C VAL A 143 17.38 -1.82 -1.45
N VAL A 144 16.68 -0.96 -0.70
CA VAL A 144 15.76 -1.33 0.38
C VAL A 144 14.36 -0.88 -0.04
N ALA A 145 13.54 -1.83 -0.47
CA ALA A 145 12.18 -1.58 -0.95
C ALA A 145 11.18 -1.89 0.18
N VAL A 146 10.53 -0.85 0.70
CA VAL A 146 9.57 -0.98 1.81
C VAL A 146 8.14 -0.79 1.31
N CYS A 147 7.23 -1.71 1.64
CA CYS A 147 5.81 -1.68 1.28
C CYS A 147 5.60 -1.36 -0.21
N ALA A 148 6.22 -2.14 -1.10
CA ALA A 148 6.29 -1.88 -2.53
C ALA A 148 5.63 -2.99 -3.34
N SER A 149 5.14 -2.67 -4.54
CA SER A 149 4.64 -3.66 -5.50
C SER A 149 5.71 -4.10 -6.50
N ASP A 150 5.55 -5.29 -7.07
CA ASP A 150 6.25 -5.76 -8.28
C ASP A 150 5.32 -5.83 -9.52
N ASP A 151 4.00 -5.70 -9.33
CA ASP A 151 2.96 -5.72 -10.37
C ASP A 151 1.94 -4.60 -10.11
N ARG A 152 1.98 -3.57 -10.95
CA ARG A 152 1.12 -2.38 -10.84
C ARG A 152 -0.36 -2.66 -11.07
N PHE A 153 -0.72 -3.80 -11.69
CA PHE A 153 -2.13 -4.15 -11.90
C PHE A 153 -2.69 -4.93 -10.72
N ALA A 154 -2.12 -6.10 -10.43
CA ALA A 154 -2.76 -7.11 -9.59
C ALA A 154 -2.49 -6.97 -8.08
N ASP A 155 -1.48 -6.18 -7.70
CA ASP A 155 -1.02 -6.04 -6.31
C ASP A 155 -0.64 -4.58 -6.01
N ASP A 156 -1.50 -3.66 -6.44
CA ASP A 156 -1.45 -2.22 -6.14
C ASP A 156 -2.86 -1.71 -5.81
N VAL A 157 -2.98 -0.44 -5.43
CA VAL A 157 -4.25 0.22 -5.04
C VAL A 157 -5.35 0.17 -6.10
N HIS A 158 -5.04 -0.24 -7.34
CA HIS A 158 -5.96 -0.23 -8.47
C HIS A 158 -6.82 -1.49 -8.55
N HIS A 159 -6.21 -2.67 -8.60
CA HIS A 159 -6.93 -3.93 -8.77
C HIS A 159 -6.38 -5.05 -7.88
N MET A 160 -7.27 -5.97 -7.51
CA MET A 160 -6.91 -7.24 -6.86
C MET A 160 -7.71 -8.37 -7.52
N GLY A 161 -7.01 -9.33 -8.13
CA GLY A 161 -7.64 -10.41 -8.90
C GLY A 161 -8.56 -9.91 -10.02
N GLY A 162 -8.25 -8.75 -10.62
CA GLY A 162 -9.07 -8.10 -11.65
C GLY A 162 -10.30 -7.36 -11.12
N CYS A 163 -10.54 -7.32 -9.81
CA CYS A 163 -11.55 -6.45 -9.21
C CYS A 163 -10.99 -5.04 -9.01
N LEU A 164 -11.73 -4.01 -9.45
CA LEU A 164 -11.41 -2.61 -9.17
C LEU A 164 -11.55 -2.30 -7.67
N LEU A 165 -10.47 -1.87 -7.03
CA LEU A 165 -10.44 -1.56 -5.60
C LEU A 165 -11.01 -0.16 -5.30
N GLY A 166 -11.63 -0.02 -4.12
CA GLY A 166 -12.04 1.29 -3.59
C GLY A 166 -10.85 2.20 -3.25
N ASP A 167 -9.69 1.62 -2.96
CA ASP A 167 -8.46 2.39 -2.75
C ASP A 167 -7.98 3.10 -4.03
N ASN A 168 -8.47 2.71 -5.23
CA ASN A 168 -8.15 3.39 -6.49
C ASN A 168 -8.63 4.87 -6.47
N ILE A 169 -9.90 5.13 -6.12
CA ILE A 169 -10.39 6.50 -5.97
C ILE A 169 -9.78 7.20 -4.74
N SER A 170 -9.54 6.47 -3.65
CA SER A 170 -8.93 7.01 -2.44
C SER A 170 -7.54 7.59 -2.76
N TRP A 171 -6.68 6.78 -3.40
CA TRP A 171 -5.33 7.17 -3.78
C TRP A 171 -5.31 8.26 -4.87
N ALA A 172 -6.12 8.11 -5.92
CA ALA A 172 -6.21 9.15 -6.96
C ALA A 172 -6.56 10.51 -6.37
N SER A 173 -7.47 10.54 -5.39
CA SER A 173 -7.89 11.78 -4.73
C SER A 173 -6.82 12.35 -3.79
N VAL A 174 -5.97 11.50 -3.19
CA VAL A 174 -4.79 11.94 -2.44
C VAL A 174 -3.82 12.66 -3.37
N MET A 175 -3.49 12.05 -4.52
CA MET A 175 -2.57 12.66 -5.49
C MET A 175 -3.16 13.91 -6.14
N PHE A 176 -4.46 13.92 -6.45
CA PHE A 176 -5.15 15.12 -6.95
C PHE A 176 -5.05 16.29 -5.96
N ALA A 177 -5.17 16.01 -4.65
CA ALA A 177 -4.97 17.02 -3.61
C ALA A 177 -3.50 17.44 -3.46
N TYR A 178 -2.53 16.52 -3.54
CA TYR A 178 -1.10 16.86 -3.46
C TYR A 178 -0.62 17.70 -4.64
N ASN A 179 -0.99 17.34 -5.86
CA ASN A 179 -0.57 18.02 -7.09
C ASN A 179 -1.20 19.41 -7.21
N SER A 180 -2.31 19.67 -6.50
CA SER A 180 -2.89 21.00 -6.41
C SER A 180 -2.04 22.02 -5.65
N LEU A 181 -1.00 21.60 -4.90
CA LEU A 181 -0.26 22.49 -4.00
C LEU A 181 0.91 23.21 -4.68
N PRO A 182 1.09 24.52 -4.44
CA PRO A 182 2.20 25.30 -4.99
C PRO A 182 3.55 24.85 -4.40
N PRO A 183 4.70 25.13 -5.06
CA PRO A 183 5.99 25.10 -4.39
C PRO A 183 6.10 26.20 -3.32
N ASP A 184 7.07 26.08 -2.41
CA ASP A 184 7.31 27.07 -1.36
C ASP A 184 7.94 28.38 -1.93
N PRO A 185 7.29 29.56 -1.81
CA PRO A 185 7.82 30.84 -2.30
C PRO A 185 9.19 31.24 -1.76
N ASP A 186 9.56 30.82 -0.54
CA ASP A 186 10.86 31.16 0.05
C ASP A 186 12.02 30.52 -0.72
N LEU A 187 11.76 29.42 -1.44
CA LEU A 187 12.78 28.72 -2.21
C LEU A 187 12.76 29.03 -3.70
N VAL A 188 11.58 29.22 -4.28
CA VAL A 188 11.46 29.43 -5.74
C VAL A 188 11.22 30.89 -6.14
N GLY A 189 11.03 31.79 -5.17
CA GLY A 189 10.75 33.21 -5.37
C GLY A 189 9.45 33.44 -6.12
N ASP A 190 9.36 34.55 -6.85
CA ASP A 190 8.14 35.00 -7.55
C ASP A 190 7.59 33.98 -8.59
N ARG A 191 8.40 33.00 -8.99
CA ARG A 191 7.97 31.91 -9.89
C ARG A 191 7.00 30.93 -9.26
N TRP A 192 6.84 30.93 -7.93
CA TRP A 192 5.98 29.96 -7.23
C TRP A 192 4.57 29.94 -7.82
N ARG A 193 4.07 31.11 -8.21
CA ARG A 193 2.72 31.29 -8.71
C ARG A 193 2.53 30.74 -10.12
N GLU A 194 3.51 30.95 -11.00
CA GLU A 194 3.54 30.37 -12.34
C GLU A 194 3.57 28.83 -12.26
N MET A 195 4.53 28.30 -11.50
CA MET A 195 4.66 26.85 -11.26
C MET A 195 3.40 26.23 -10.66
N TRP A 196 2.70 26.96 -9.79
CA TRP A 196 1.44 26.49 -9.21
C TRP A 196 0.35 26.36 -10.27
N PHE A 197 0.20 27.36 -11.14
CA PHE A 197 -0.79 27.33 -12.21
C PHE A 197 -0.47 26.25 -13.24
N ASP A 198 0.80 26.08 -13.61
CA ASP A 198 1.23 25.00 -14.51
C ASP A 198 0.83 23.61 -13.95
N ARG A 199 0.93 23.40 -12.64
CA ARG A 199 0.53 22.13 -12.00
C ARG A 199 -0.99 21.97 -11.92
N LEU A 200 -1.72 23.04 -11.59
CA LEU A 200 -3.18 23.05 -11.54
C LEU A 200 -3.79 22.74 -12.92
N GLU A 201 -3.16 23.21 -13.99
CA GLU A 201 -3.59 23.00 -15.38
C GLU A 201 -3.07 21.67 -15.96
N GLY A 202 -1.82 21.30 -15.67
CA GLY A 202 -1.13 20.21 -16.35
C GLY A 202 -1.24 18.84 -15.70
N SER A 203 -1.52 18.74 -14.40
CA SER A 203 -1.51 17.43 -13.71
C SER A 203 -2.61 16.47 -14.19
N GLY A 204 -3.72 17.00 -14.72
CA GLY A 204 -4.89 16.21 -15.14
C GLY A 204 -5.60 15.46 -14.00
N LEU A 205 -6.50 14.54 -14.38
CA LEU A 205 -7.26 13.69 -13.46
C LEU A 205 -6.84 12.22 -13.63
N TRP A 206 -5.92 11.75 -12.80
CA TRP A 206 -5.33 10.41 -12.96
C TRP A 206 -6.36 9.27 -12.88
N LEU A 207 -7.39 9.43 -12.06
CA LEU A 207 -8.47 8.44 -11.94
C LEU A 207 -9.16 8.16 -13.28
N GLU A 208 -9.30 9.17 -14.15
CA GLU A 208 -9.89 8.99 -15.48
C GLU A 208 -9.06 7.99 -16.29
N LYS A 209 -7.74 8.22 -16.36
CA LYS A 209 -6.80 7.36 -17.07
C LYS A 209 -6.81 5.94 -16.48
N TRP A 210 -6.73 5.80 -15.17
CA TRP A 210 -6.73 4.49 -14.51
C TRP A 210 -8.01 3.69 -14.76
N LEU A 211 -9.17 4.36 -14.82
CA LEU A 211 -10.45 3.73 -15.17
C LEU A 211 -10.56 3.35 -16.66
N GLN A 212 -9.78 3.97 -17.54
CA GLN A 212 -9.70 3.56 -18.95
C GLN A 212 -8.89 2.25 -19.11
N HIS A 213 -7.98 1.96 -18.19
CA HIS A 213 -7.13 0.76 -18.19
C HIS A 213 -7.67 -0.35 -17.26
N GLN A 214 -8.84 -0.92 -17.58
CA GLN A 214 -9.48 -1.98 -16.78
C GLN A 214 -8.88 -3.39 -16.98
N ARG A 215 -7.97 -3.55 -17.95
CA ARG A 215 -7.22 -4.79 -18.23
C ARG A 215 -5.75 -4.59 -17.88
N ARG A 216 -5.00 -5.67 -17.69
CA ARG A 216 -3.54 -5.65 -17.52
C ARG A 216 -2.83 -5.44 -18.87
N ASP A 217 -3.04 -4.28 -19.48
CA ASP A 217 -2.45 -3.87 -20.76
C ASP A 217 -1.04 -3.25 -20.59
N GLU A 218 -0.49 -2.70 -21.68
CA GLU A 218 0.85 -2.10 -21.72
C GLU A 218 1.04 -0.99 -20.66
N TYR A 219 -0.03 -0.28 -20.27
CA TYR A 219 0.05 0.78 -19.27
C TYR A 219 0.46 0.24 -17.90
N TRP A 220 -0.10 -0.91 -17.49
CA TRP A 220 0.24 -1.55 -16.22
C TRP A 220 1.51 -2.41 -16.29
N GLN A 221 1.78 -3.00 -17.46
CA GLN A 221 3.02 -3.74 -17.70
C GLN A 221 4.24 -2.82 -17.57
N HIS A 222 4.12 -1.56 -18.04
CA HIS A 222 5.15 -0.55 -17.84
C HIS A 222 5.53 -0.41 -16.36
N ALA A 223 6.82 -0.52 -16.07
CA ALA A 223 7.39 -0.41 -14.73
C ALA A 223 6.90 -1.47 -13.70
N SER A 224 6.24 -2.53 -14.15
CA SER A 224 6.06 -3.74 -13.33
C SER A 224 7.32 -4.60 -13.44
N VAL A 225 8.03 -4.80 -12.33
CA VAL A 225 9.31 -5.55 -12.34
C VAL A 225 9.10 -7.06 -12.41
N CYS A 226 7.87 -7.55 -12.20
CA CYS A 226 7.52 -8.95 -12.40
C CYS A 226 7.60 -9.40 -13.87
N GLU A 227 7.66 -8.47 -14.83
CA GLU A 227 7.90 -8.77 -16.24
C GLU A 227 9.28 -9.40 -16.49
N ASP A 228 10.30 -8.95 -15.74
CA ASP A 228 11.65 -9.51 -15.78
C ASP A 228 12.41 -9.23 -14.48
N TYR A 229 12.28 -10.13 -13.50
CA TYR A 229 13.07 -10.06 -12.27
C TYR A 229 14.59 -10.13 -12.51
N SER A 230 15.03 -10.69 -13.65
CA SER A 230 16.46 -10.78 -13.98
C SER A 230 17.04 -9.43 -14.43
N ALA A 231 16.20 -8.44 -14.74
CA ALA A 231 16.65 -7.08 -15.00
C ALA A 231 17.28 -6.43 -13.74
N ILE A 232 16.90 -6.86 -12.53
CA ILE A 232 17.48 -6.36 -11.29
C ILE A 232 18.79 -7.09 -11.00
N GLN A 233 19.90 -6.35 -10.99
CA GLN A 233 21.27 -6.88 -10.84
C GLN A 233 21.97 -6.45 -9.55
N CYS A 234 21.36 -5.56 -8.75
CA CYS A 234 21.87 -5.18 -7.43
C CYS A 234 21.11 -5.88 -6.30
N PRO A 235 21.74 -6.09 -5.14
CA PRO A 235 21.08 -6.61 -3.94
C PRO A 235 19.80 -5.88 -3.54
N VAL A 236 18.79 -6.63 -3.06
CA VAL A 236 17.48 -6.10 -2.65
C VAL A 236 17.11 -6.57 -1.24
N TYR A 237 16.77 -5.63 -0.36
CA TYR A 237 16.09 -5.92 0.90
C TYR A 237 14.61 -5.50 0.79
N ALA A 238 13.72 -6.47 0.66
CA ALA A 238 12.28 -6.27 0.58
C ALA A 238 11.64 -6.31 1.99
N VAL A 239 10.82 -5.31 2.30
CA VAL A 239 10.25 -5.13 3.65
C VAL A 239 8.78 -4.78 3.54
N SER A 240 7.91 -5.37 4.35
CA SER A 240 6.48 -4.99 4.43
C SER A 240 5.92 -5.35 5.82
N GLY A 241 4.60 -5.27 6.00
CA GLY A 241 3.90 -5.68 7.21
C GLY A 241 2.57 -6.38 6.91
N TRP A 242 2.05 -7.17 7.84
CA TRP A 242 0.82 -7.94 7.61
C TRP A 242 -0.46 -7.11 7.53
N ALA A 243 -0.45 -5.89 8.05
CA ALA A 243 -1.56 -4.95 7.89
C ALA A 243 -1.37 -4.03 6.66
N ASP A 244 -0.24 -4.15 5.96
CA ASP A 244 0.05 -3.44 4.71
C ASP A 244 -0.57 -4.16 3.49
N GLY A 245 -0.88 -3.40 2.45
CA GLY A 245 -1.42 -3.92 1.18
C GLY A 245 -0.40 -4.72 0.36
N TYR A 246 0.91 -4.50 0.57
CA TYR A 246 1.99 -4.98 -0.31
C TYR A 246 2.80 -6.15 0.25
N SER A 247 2.25 -6.91 1.20
CA SER A 247 3.00 -7.98 1.88
C SER A 247 3.33 -9.17 0.98
N ASN A 248 2.51 -9.43 -0.04
CA ASN A 248 2.70 -10.56 -0.97
C ASN A 248 4.00 -10.44 -1.77
N VAL A 249 4.40 -9.22 -2.15
CA VAL A 249 5.60 -8.96 -2.96
C VAL A 249 6.88 -9.46 -2.32
N VAL A 250 7.01 -9.37 -1.00
CA VAL A 250 8.22 -9.84 -0.33
C VAL A 250 8.46 -11.32 -0.64
N PHE A 251 7.41 -12.14 -0.64
CA PHE A 251 7.52 -13.56 -1.00
C PHE A 251 7.90 -13.76 -2.46
N ARG A 252 7.26 -13.05 -3.40
CA ARG A 252 7.57 -13.15 -4.84
C ARG A 252 9.00 -12.71 -5.15
N LEU A 253 9.49 -11.63 -4.54
CA LEU A 253 10.88 -11.19 -4.69
C LEU A 253 11.86 -12.21 -4.09
N MET A 254 11.54 -12.81 -2.93
CA MET A 254 12.36 -13.87 -2.32
C MET A 254 12.31 -15.19 -3.08
N GLU A 255 11.33 -15.41 -3.95
CA GLU A 255 11.26 -16.54 -4.86
C GLU A 255 12.05 -16.27 -6.14
N HIS A 256 11.82 -15.14 -6.82
CA HIS A 256 12.26 -14.95 -8.21
C HIS A 256 13.60 -14.23 -8.43
N LEU A 257 13.98 -13.23 -7.63
CA LEU A 257 15.27 -12.51 -7.76
C LEU A 257 16.52 -13.42 -7.66
N GLN A 258 17.48 -13.29 -8.57
CA GLN A 258 18.71 -14.12 -8.56
C GLN A 258 19.94 -13.38 -7.98
N VAL A 259 19.71 -12.28 -7.29
CA VAL A 259 20.71 -11.44 -6.63
C VAL A 259 20.68 -11.69 -5.11
N PRO A 260 21.72 -11.27 -4.35
CA PRO A 260 21.65 -11.27 -2.90
C PRO A 260 20.40 -10.54 -2.41
N ARG A 261 19.58 -11.22 -1.61
CA ARG A 261 18.25 -10.73 -1.25
C ARG A 261 17.86 -11.09 0.18
N LYS A 262 17.08 -10.21 0.82
CA LYS A 262 16.48 -10.44 2.13
C LYS A 262 15.01 -9.98 2.13
N GLY A 263 14.19 -10.66 2.93
CA GLY A 263 12.77 -10.38 3.12
C GLY A 263 12.46 -10.17 4.60
N LEU A 264 11.69 -9.14 4.92
CA LEU A 264 11.25 -8.84 6.28
C LEU A 264 9.77 -8.47 6.31
N ILE A 265 8.96 -9.20 7.07
CA ILE A 265 7.54 -8.85 7.26
C ILE A 265 7.20 -8.80 8.75
N GLY A 266 6.84 -7.62 9.25
CA GLY A 266 6.35 -7.44 10.61
C GLY A 266 4.83 -7.40 10.73
N PRO A 267 4.28 -7.11 11.92
CA PRO A 267 2.84 -6.93 12.09
C PRO A 267 2.32 -5.55 11.63
N TRP A 268 3.18 -4.76 10.99
CA TRP A 268 2.95 -3.33 10.77
C TRP A 268 1.91 -3.07 9.69
N SER A 269 1.23 -1.92 9.80
CA SER A 269 0.54 -1.24 8.71
C SER A 269 1.55 -0.65 7.71
N HIS A 270 1.10 0.15 6.75
CA HIS A 270 1.91 0.85 5.74
C HIS A 270 2.84 1.91 6.37
N LYS A 271 3.89 1.45 7.05
CA LYS A 271 4.85 2.24 7.84
C LYS A 271 6.24 1.62 7.75
N TYR A 272 7.26 2.45 7.94
CA TYR A 272 8.60 1.92 8.18
C TYR A 272 8.63 1.14 9.52
N PRO A 273 9.39 0.04 9.62
CA PRO A 273 9.33 -0.84 10.79
C PRO A 273 9.76 -0.20 12.14
N HIS A 274 10.57 0.86 12.13
CA HIS A 274 10.92 1.61 13.35
C HIS A 274 9.78 2.49 13.89
N GLN A 275 8.80 2.80 13.05
CA GLN A 275 7.53 3.44 13.41
C GLN A 275 6.39 2.41 13.57
N GLY A 276 6.72 1.12 13.48
CA GLY A 276 5.78 0.03 13.29
C GLY A 276 4.59 0.04 14.26
N VAL A 277 3.40 0.22 13.70
CA VAL A 277 2.11 0.04 14.35
C VAL A 277 1.24 -0.80 13.41
N PRO A 278 0.56 -1.86 13.88
CA PRO A 278 0.71 -2.49 15.20
C PRO A 278 2.15 -2.90 15.51
N GLY A 279 2.58 -2.76 16.77
CA GLY A 279 3.92 -3.20 17.17
C GLY A 279 4.06 -4.73 17.27
N PRO A 280 5.28 -5.23 17.54
CA PRO A 280 6.43 -4.45 17.98
C PRO A 280 7.12 -3.69 16.83
N ALA A 281 7.52 -2.44 17.10
CA ALA A 281 8.46 -1.72 16.26
C ALA A 281 9.89 -2.22 16.54
N ILE A 282 10.76 -2.20 15.52
CA ILE A 282 12.12 -2.76 15.58
C ILE A 282 13.18 -1.73 15.21
N GLY A 283 14.44 -2.03 15.52
CA GLY A 283 15.66 -1.30 15.13
C GLY A 283 15.95 -1.28 13.62
N PHE A 284 14.98 -0.84 12.83
CA PHE A 284 15.06 -0.88 11.37
C PHE A 284 16.14 0.01 10.78
N VAL A 285 16.31 1.22 11.33
CA VAL A 285 17.32 2.14 10.81
C VAL A 285 18.72 1.56 11.05
N GLN A 286 18.91 0.84 12.16
CA GLN A 286 20.14 0.10 12.46
C GLN A 286 20.37 -1.06 11.47
N GLU A 287 19.32 -1.84 11.20
CA GLU A 287 19.36 -2.91 10.19
C GLU A 287 19.72 -2.38 8.79
N VAL A 288 19.14 -1.25 8.42
CA VAL A 288 19.42 -0.57 7.15
C VAL A 288 20.86 -0.07 7.08
N VAL A 289 21.44 0.44 8.18
CA VAL A 289 22.87 0.79 8.25
C VAL A 289 23.76 -0.44 8.03
N ARG A 290 23.42 -1.60 8.61
CA ARG A 290 24.17 -2.86 8.39
C ARG A 290 24.11 -3.31 6.93
N TRP A 291 22.95 -3.16 6.28
CA TRP A 291 22.77 -3.45 4.86
C TRP A 291 23.63 -2.52 3.98
N TRP A 292 23.68 -1.23 4.31
CA TRP A 292 24.54 -0.29 3.58
C TRP A 292 26.02 -0.54 3.81
N ASP A 293 26.43 -0.91 5.02
CA ASP A 293 27.84 -1.21 5.31
C ASP A 293 28.32 -2.39 4.45
N GLN A 294 27.47 -3.41 4.27
CA GLN A 294 27.72 -4.57 3.40
C GLN A 294 27.95 -4.18 1.94
N TRP A 295 27.06 -3.38 1.36
CA TRP A 295 27.01 -3.18 -0.09
C TRP A 295 27.64 -1.89 -0.60
N LEU A 296 27.75 -0.87 0.27
CA LEU A 296 28.23 0.45 -0.12
C LEU A 296 29.64 0.75 0.44
N LYS A 297 30.03 0.13 1.56
CA LYS A 297 31.35 0.32 2.18
C LYS A 297 32.29 -0.88 2.04
N ASP A 298 31.81 -1.98 1.46
CA ASP A 298 32.52 -3.27 1.40
C ASP A 298 32.93 -3.79 2.79
N THR A 299 32.12 -3.50 3.81
CA THR A 299 32.33 -3.93 5.20
C THR A 299 31.41 -5.11 5.50
N ASP A 300 31.96 -6.26 5.85
CA ASP A 300 31.16 -7.42 6.29
C ASP A 300 30.39 -7.08 7.57
N SER A 301 29.06 -6.97 7.46
CA SER A 301 28.15 -6.66 8.57
C SER A 301 27.47 -7.89 9.16
N GLY A 302 27.77 -9.08 8.63
CA GLY A 302 27.12 -10.35 8.98
C GLY A 302 25.65 -10.45 8.56
N ILE A 303 25.08 -9.43 7.89
CA ILE A 303 23.64 -9.41 7.57
C ILE A 303 23.22 -10.53 6.61
N MET A 304 24.17 -11.00 5.79
CA MET A 304 23.95 -12.11 4.85
C MET A 304 24.16 -13.50 5.46
N ASP A 305 24.72 -13.59 6.67
CA ASP A 305 24.80 -14.86 7.42
C ASP A 305 23.47 -15.20 8.11
N GLU A 306 22.59 -14.20 8.24
CA GLU A 306 21.25 -14.35 8.78
C GLU A 306 20.27 -14.90 7.74
N PRO A 307 19.14 -15.52 8.17
CA PRO A 307 18.13 -16.07 7.26
C PRO A 307 17.67 -15.09 6.18
N MET A 308 17.32 -15.64 5.01
CA MET A 308 16.84 -14.88 3.84
C MET A 308 15.53 -14.16 4.16
N LEU A 309 14.56 -14.87 4.72
CA LEU A 309 13.22 -14.34 4.99
C LEU A 309 12.93 -14.43 6.49
N ARG A 310 12.57 -13.30 7.10
CA ARG A 310 12.18 -13.22 8.51
C ARG A 310 10.79 -12.59 8.62
N VAL A 311 9.86 -13.28 9.26
CA VAL A 311 8.46 -12.81 9.35
C VAL A 311 7.90 -12.91 10.78
N TRP A 312 6.95 -12.05 11.10
CA TRP A 312 6.23 -12.06 12.37
C TRP A 312 5.09 -13.06 12.34
N MET A 313 5.25 -14.22 12.98
CA MET A 313 4.15 -15.16 13.15
C MET A 313 3.14 -14.59 14.15
N GLN A 314 1.93 -14.28 13.68
CA GLN A 314 0.90 -13.65 14.51
C GLN A 314 0.16 -14.68 15.35
N ASP A 315 -0.04 -14.37 16.63
CA ASP A 315 -0.96 -15.12 17.47
C ASP A 315 -2.43 -14.77 17.14
N SER A 316 -3.34 -15.65 17.53
CA SER A 316 -4.77 -15.34 17.54
C SER A 316 -5.09 -14.19 18.49
N VAL A 317 -5.89 -13.24 18.02
CA VAL A 317 -6.43 -12.14 18.83
C VAL A 317 -7.89 -11.87 18.46
N PRO A 318 -8.69 -11.28 19.37
CA PRO A 318 -10.05 -10.87 19.03
C PRO A 318 -10.06 -9.77 17.96
N PRO A 319 -11.13 -9.67 17.16
CA PRO A 319 -11.23 -8.68 16.11
C PRO A 319 -11.41 -7.29 16.72
N VAL A 320 -10.50 -6.39 16.36
CA VAL A 320 -10.64 -4.95 16.60
C VAL A 320 -10.08 -4.21 15.40
N THR A 321 -10.61 -3.02 15.16
CA THR A 321 -10.27 -2.20 14.00
C THR A 321 -8.95 -1.45 14.13
N TYR A 322 -8.30 -1.56 15.30
CA TYR A 322 -6.97 -0.99 15.56
C TYR A 322 -6.24 -1.79 16.65
N TYR A 323 -4.98 -2.15 16.39
CA TYR A 323 -4.09 -2.76 17.38
C TYR A 323 -2.89 -1.85 17.65
N LYS A 324 -2.63 -1.58 18.93
CA LYS A 324 -1.35 -0.94 19.32
C LYS A 324 -0.18 -1.92 19.22
N GLN A 325 -0.43 -3.20 19.53
CA GLN A 325 0.54 -4.29 19.51
C GLN A 325 -0.16 -5.52 18.96
N ARG A 326 0.55 -6.29 18.15
CA ARG A 326 0.10 -7.58 17.64
C ARG A 326 0.97 -8.68 18.27
N PRO A 327 0.45 -9.47 19.21
CA PRO A 327 1.17 -10.59 19.79
C PRO A 327 1.63 -11.58 18.72
N GLY A 328 2.72 -12.28 19.02
CA GLY A 328 3.37 -13.18 18.08
C GLY A 328 4.85 -13.32 18.36
N ARG A 329 5.59 -13.87 17.38
CA ARG A 329 7.04 -14.07 17.46
C ARG A 329 7.67 -14.07 16.07
N TRP A 330 8.95 -13.72 15.99
CA TRP A 330 9.72 -13.86 14.76
C TRP A 330 9.93 -15.34 14.39
N VAL A 331 9.79 -15.66 13.11
CA VAL A 331 10.22 -16.92 12.49
C VAL A 331 11.04 -16.61 11.26
N ALA A 332 11.82 -17.58 10.78
CA ALA A 332 12.66 -17.35 9.62
C ALA A 332 12.90 -18.58 8.76
N GLU A 333 13.21 -18.29 7.49
CA GLU A 333 13.55 -19.25 6.44
C GLU A 333 14.86 -18.85 5.78
N SER A 334 15.76 -19.82 5.58
CA SER A 334 17.03 -19.62 4.89
C SER A 334 16.87 -19.51 3.37
N GLU A 335 15.76 -20.00 2.84
CA GLU A 335 15.39 -19.98 1.43
C GLU A 335 13.87 -19.86 1.29
N TRP A 336 13.41 -19.36 0.15
CA TRP A 336 11.99 -19.30 -0.17
C TRP A 336 11.76 -19.67 -1.65
N PRO A 337 10.73 -20.49 -1.98
CA PRO A 337 9.84 -21.23 -1.08
C PRO A 337 10.57 -22.26 -0.21
N ALA A 338 10.19 -22.38 1.05
CA ALA A 338 10.87 -23.27 1.99
C ALA A 338 10.31 -24.71 1.92
N GLU A 339 11.18 -25.72 1.84
CA GLU A 339 10.78 -27.15 1.74
C GLU A 339 9.87 -27.62 2.89
N ARG A 340 9.97 -26.99 4.07
CA ARG A 340 9.17 -27.34 5.26
C ARG A 340 7.75 -26.79 5.25
N VAL A 341 7.40 -25.93 4.29
CA VAL A 341 6.04 -25.44 4.10
C VAL A 341 5.32 -26.46 3.22
N SER A 342 4.32 -27.11 3.80
CA SER A 342 3.54 -28.16 3.15
C SER A 342 2.10 -27.71 2.95
N GLU A 343 1.45 -28.19 1.90
CA GLU A 343 0.05 -27.87 1.67
C GLU A 343 -0.88 -28.70 2.56
N ARG A 344 -1.77 -28.03 3.29
CA ARG A 344 -2.90 -28.64 3.98
C ARG A 344 -4.17 -28.40 3.19
N HIS A 345 -4.82 -29.47 2.76
CA HIS A 345 -6.01 -29.43 1.91
C HIS A 345 -7.29 -29.67 2.72
N LEU A 346 -8.24 -28.74 2.63
CA LEU A 346 -9.56 -28.82 3.24
C LEU A 346 -10.63 -28.78 2.14
N ALA A 347 -11.40 -29.84 1.98
CA ALA A 347 -12.52 -29.87 1.05
C ALA A 347 -13.71 -29.08 1.60
N LEU A 348 -14.44 -28.44 0.70
CA LEU A 348 -15.74 -27.85 1.03
C LEU A 348 -16.80 -28.97 1.01
N SER A 349 -17.69 -28.98 1.99
CA SER A 349 -18.78 -29.97 2.08
C SER A 349 -20.06 -29.33 2.63
N SER A 350 -21.16 -30.10 2.61
CA SER A 350 -22.41 -29.69 3.29
C SER A 350 -22.26 -29.59 4.81
N GLU A 351 -21.23 -30.20 5.38
CA GLU A 351 -20.91 -30.15 6.82
C GLU A 351 -19.92 -29.03 7.16
N GLY A 352 -19.34 -28.36 6.17
CA GLY A 352 -18.41 -27.25 6.34
C GLY A 352 -17.04 -27.51 5.70
N LEU A 353 -15.95 -27.23 6.44
CA LEU A 353 -14.58 -27.52 6.00
C LEU A 353 -14.12 -28.85 6.60
N VAL A 354 -13.86 -29.85 5.75
CA VAL A 354 -13.44 -31.19 6.15
C VAL A 354 -12.07 -31.54 5.54
N PRO A 355 -11.28 -32.43 6.16
CA PRO A 355 -10.06 -32.95 5.52
C PRO A 355 -10.34 -33.50 4.10
N ALA A 356 -9.55 -33.11 3.11
CA ALA A 356 -9.83 -33.48 1.71
C ALA A 356 -9.83 -35.00 1.41
N ARG A 357 -9.17 -35.80 2.27
CA ARG A 357 -9.18 -37.28 2.20
C ARG A 357 -10.54 -37.92 2.48
N ASP A 358 -11.49 -37.18 3.03
CA ASP A 358 -12.79 -37.71 3.43
C ASP A 358 -13.80 -37.76 2.26
N GLU A 359 -13.38 -37.39 1.04
CA GLU A 359 -14.15 -37.44 -0.22
C GLU A 359 -15.65 -37.09 -0.03
N PRO A 360 -15.96 -35.83 0.35
CA PRO A 360 -17.32 -35.47 0.74
C PRO A 360 -18.32 -35.66 -0.39
N GLU A 361 -19.54 -36.06 -0.03
CA GLU A 361 -20.64 -36.23 -0.99
C GLU A 361 -20.84 -34.95 -1.82
N PRO A 362 -21.09 -35.06 -3.13
CA PRO A 362 -21.28 -33.90 -4.00
C PRO A 362 -22.43 -33.02 -3.50
N TYR A 363 -22.10 -31.76 -3.21
CA TYR A 363 -23.05 -30.76 -2.78
C TYR A 363 -22.90 -29.50 -3.64
N ALA A 364 -24.03 -28.88 -3.97
CA ALA A 364 -24.04 -27.61 -4.67
C ALA A 364 -24.94 -26.65 -3.91
N THR A 365 -24.47 -25.43 -3.73
CA THR A 365 -25.19 -24.38 -3.02
C THR A 365 -25.02 -23.05 -3.74
N THR A 366 -25.75 -22.03 -3.31
CA THR A 366 -25.79 -20.74 -3.97
C THR A 366 -25.45 -19.61 -3.02
N VAL A 367 -24.82 -18.56 -3.56
CA VAL A 367 -24.61 -17.30 -2.85
C VAL A 367 -25.01 -16.12 -3.74
N ARG A 368 -25.74 -15.19 -3.15
CA ARG A 368 -26.06 -13.87 -3.70
C ARG A 368 -25.99 -12.87 -2.55
N SER A 369 -24.90 -12.13 -2.49
CA SER A 369 -24.61 -11.22 -1.39
C SER A 369 -25.25 -9.85 -1.60
N PRO A 370 -25.81 -9.23 -0.53
CA PRO A 370 -26.27 -7.85 -0.61
C PRO A 370 -25.10 -6.87 -0.74
N LEU A 371 -25.36 -5.66 -1.24
CA LEU A 371 -24.36 -4.61 -1.40
C LEU A 371 -23.81 -4.05 -0.07
N THR A 372 -24.39 -4.46 1.06
CA THR A 372 -23.91 -4.11 2.40
C THR A 372 -22.75 -4.98 2.87
N VAL A 373 -22.46 -6.09 2.19
CA VAL A 373 -21.29 -6.93 2.46
C VAL A 373 -20.02 -6.20 2.02
N GLY A 374 -19.13 -5.93 2.98
CA GLY A 374 -17.86 -5.21 2.83
C GLY A 374 -17.73 -3.95 3.70
N LEU A 375 -18.80 -3.49 4.38
CA LEU A 375 -18.77 -2.31 5.26
C LEU A 375 -17.79 -2.45 6.45
N PHE A 376 -17.49 -3.68 6.86
CA PHE A 376 -16.57 -4.03 7.94
C PHE A 376 -15.28 -4.71 7.43
N ALA A 377 -14.97 -4.54 6.15
CA ALA A 377 -13.77 -5.07 5.52
C ALA A 377 -12.48 -4.37 5.95
N GLY A 378 -12.55 -3.17 6.55
CA GLY A 378 -11.37 -2.30 6.69
C GLY A 378 -10.87 -1.77 5.34
N LYS A 379 -9.73 -1.06 5.32
CA LYS A 379 -9.06 -0.68 4.06
C LYS A 379 -8.32 -1.87 3.45
N TRP A 380 -8.08 -1.80 2.13
CA TRP A 380 -7.16 -2.71 1.48
C TRP A 380 -5.73 -2.50 2.01
N CYS A 381 -5.30 -1.24 2.12
CA CYS A 381 -4.04 -0.85 2.77
C CYS A 381 -4.28 -0.03 4.05
N SER A 382 -3.89 -0.55 5.22
CA SER A 382 -3.95 0.20 6.49
C SER A 382 -2.81 1.22 6.58
N TYR A 383 -3.10 2.43 7.05
CA TYR A 383 -2.12 3.49 7.31
C TYR A 383 -1.92 3.77 8.81
N ALA A 384 -2.58 2.98 9.67
CA ALA A 384 -2.68 3.19 11.11
C ALA A 384 -3.19 4.61 11.46
N ALA A 385 -4.07 5.17 10.62
CA ALA A 385 -4.62 6.53 10.76
C ALA A 385 -6.02 6.56 11.40
N GLY A 386 -6.47 5.44 11.97
CA GLY A 386 -7.80 5.27 12.55
C GLY A 386 -8.16 3.78 12.71
N PRO A 387 -9.44 3.45 12.89
CA PRO A 387 -9.92 2.06 12.90
C PRO A 387 -9.98 1.48 11.47
N ASP A 388 -8.84 1.40 10.78
CA ASP A 388 -8.74 1.02 9.35
C ASP A 388 -8.53 -0.50 9.10
N LEU A 389 -8.45 -1.31 10.16
CA LEU A 389 -8.43 -2.78 10.06
C LEU A 389 -9.85 -3.35 10.06
N ALA A 390 -10.00 -4.59 9.60
CA ALA A 390 -11.29 -5.29 9.59
C ALA A 390 -11.88 -5.44 11.02
N HIS A 391 -13.19 -5.22 11.14
CA HIS A 391 -13.93 -5.50 12.37
C HIS A 391 -14.27 -7.01 12.45
N ASP A 392 -14.96 -7.43 13.51
CA ASP A 392 -15.58 -8.74 13.67
C ASP A 392 -16.40 -9.13 12.44
N GLN A 393 -16.06 -10.27 11.83
CA GLN A 393 -16.61 -10.70 10.55
C GLN A 393 -18.00 -11.33 10.65
N ARG A 394 -18.54 -11.54 11.85
CA ARG A 394 -19.89 -12.12 12.03
C ARG A 394 -20.99 -11.32 11.33
N GLU A 395 -20.88 -9.98 11.28
CA GLU A 395 -21.86 -9.15 10.58
C GLU A 395 -21.82 -9.36 9.06
N GLU A 396 -20.62 -9.56 8.53
CA GLU A 396 -20.37 -9.80 7.10
C GLU A 396 -20.76 -11.23 6.69
N ASP A 397 -20.65 -12.19 7.59
CA ASP A 397 -21.03 -13.58 7.36
C ASP A 397 -22.53 -13.75 7.08
N GLY A 398 -23.37 -12.82 7.56
CA GLY A 398 -24.82 -12.83 7.30
C GLY A 398 -25.21 -12.65 5.83
N GLY A 399 -24.31 -12.11 5.00
CA GLY A 399 -24.49 -11.97 3.55
C GLY A 399 -23.60 -12.87 2.71
N ALA A 400 -22.95 -13.87 3.32
CA ALA A 400 -21.99 -14.76 2.67
C ALA A 400 -22.39 -16.24 2.79
N LEU A 401 -21.83 -17.06 1.92
CA LEU A 401 -21.84 -18.52 2.06
C LEU A 401 -20.67 -18.94 2.95
N VAL A 402 -20.97 -19.62 4.05
CA VAL A 402 -20.00 -19.92 5.11
C VAL A 402 -19.70 -21.42 5.17
N PHE A 403 -18.42 -21.77 5.10
CA PHE A 403 -17.90 -23.10 5.41
C PHE A 403 -17.03 -23.01 6.67
N GLN A 404 -17.34 -23.83 7.66
CA GLN A 404 -16.68 -23.80 8.96
C GLN A 404 -16.12 -25.17 9.30
N SER A 405 -14.93 -25.23 9.91
CA SER A 405 -14.38 -26.49 10.41
C SER A 405 -15.01 -26.90 11.75
N GLU A 406 -14.83 -28.15 12.14
CA GLU A 406 -14.89 -28.54 13.55
C GLU A 406 -13.82 -27.80 14.37
N PRO A 407 -13.94 -27.71 15.72
CA PRO A 407 -12.88 -27.15 16.54
C PRO A 407 -11.57 -27.89 16.25
N LEU A 408 -10.51 -27.12 16.05
CA LEU A 408 -9.20 -27.65 15.77
C LEU A 408 -8.74 -28.51 16.95
N GLU A 409 -8.41 -29.77 16.69
CA GLU A 409 -7.90 -30.68 17.72
C GLU A 409 -6.51 -30.25 18.22
N GLU A 410 -5.73 -29.65 17.33
CA GLU A 410 -4.35 -29.24 17.58
C GLU A 410 -4.08 -27.84 17.01
N THR A 411 -3.20 -27.09 17.67
CA THR A 411 -2.68 -25.83 17.15
C THR A 411 -1.83 -26.08 15.90
N PHE A 412 -2.02 -25.28 14.86
CA PHE A 412 -1.13 -25.30 13.69
C PHE A 412 -0.85 -23.88 13.18
N GLU A 413 0.18 -23.76 12.35
CA GLU A 413 0.65 -22.47 11.82
C GLU A 413 0.63 -22.50 10.30
N ILE A 414 0.27 -21.37 9.69
CA ILE A 414 0.43 -21.14 8.26
C ILE A 414 1.46 -20.05 8.02
N MET A 415 2.19 -20.16 6.92
CA MET A 415 3.10 -19.12 6.42
C MET A 415 3.19 -19.21 4.90
N GLY A 416 2.77 -18.16 4.20
CA GLY A 416 2.75 -18.10 2.73
C GLY A 416 1.36 -17.70 2.24
N GLU A 417 1.07 -17.98 0.97
CA GLU A 417 -0.18 -17.62 0.28
C GLU A 417 -1.22 -18.74 0.35
N PRO A 418 -2.32 -18.59 1.09
CA PRO A 418 -3.46 -19.50 1.00
C PRO A 418 -4.24 -19.27 -0.30
N TYR A 419 -4.86 -20.32 -0.84
CA TYR A 419 -5.70 -20.18 -2.02
C TYR A 419 -6.88 -21.15 -1.99
N LEU A 420 -7.87 -20.87 -2.84
CA LEU A 420 -9.04 -21.72 -3.05
C LEU A 420 -9.06 -22.19 -4.50
N ASP A 421 -9.15 -23.49 -4.71
CA ASP A 421 -9.57 -24.03 -6.00
C ASP A 421 -11.08 -24.27 -5.92
N LEU A 422 -11.86 -23.66 -6.81
CA LEU A 422 -13.32 -23.71 -6.78
C LEU A 422 -13.89 -24.17 -8.12
N GLU A 423 -14.92 -25.02 -8.08
CA GLU A 423 -15.83 -25.23 -9.21
C GLU A 423 -17.09 -24.38 -9.01
N ILE A 424 -17.32 -23.42 -9.92
CA ILE A 424 -18.41 -22.46 -9.82
C ILE A 424 -19.12 -22.23 -11.15
N SER A 425 -20.38 -21.83 -11.09
CA SER A 425 -21.10 -21.25 -12.23
C SER A 425 -21.83 -19.98 -11.81
N SER A 426 -22.02 -19.06 -12.76
CA SER A 426 -22.70 -17.78 -12.53
C SER A 426 -23.98 -17.70 -13.36
N ASP A 427 -24.99 -16.96 -12.88
CA ASP A 427 -26.16 -16.58 -13.67
C ASP A 427 -25.92 -15.33 -14.55
N ARG A 428 -24.76 -14.69 -14.43
CA ARG A 428 -24.36 -13.48 -15.16
C ARG A 428 -23.02 -13.65 -15.89
N PRO A 429 -22.80 -12.89 -16.98
CA PRO A 429 -21.54 -12.92 -17.71
C PRO A 429 -20.39 -12.19 -17.01
N VAL A 430 -20.69 -11.26 -16.11
CA VAL A 430 -19.70 -10.53 -15.28
C VAL A 430 -20.04 -10.78 -13.83
N ALA A 431 -19.06 -11.29 -13.09
CA ALA A 431 -19.23 -11.70 -11.72
C ALA A 431 -17.90 -11.63 -10.97
N MET A 432 -17.98 -11.37 -9.67
CA MET A 432 -16.84 -11.44 -8.77
C MET A 432 -17.10 -12.42 -7.64
N ILE A 433 -16.02 -12.91 -7.03
CA ILE A 433 -16.06 -13.61 -5.76
C ILE A 433 -15.06 -12.98 -4.79
N ALA A 434 -15.51 -12.75 -3.57
CA ALA A 434 -14.65 -12.41 -2.44
C ALA A 434 -14.60 -13.60 -1.49
N ALA A 435 -13.40 -13.99 -1.10
CA ALA A 435 -13.16 -15.08 -0.16
C ALA A 435 -12.44 -14.55 1.07
N ARG A 436 -12.97 -14.88 2.25
CA ARG A 436 -12.41 -14.43 3.54
C ARG A 436 -12.10 -15.65 4.39
N LEU A 437 -10.86 -15.74 4.88
CA LEU A 437 -10.46 -16.72 5.87
C LEU A 437 -10.38 -16.05 7.24
N SER A 438 -11.16 -16.55 8.19
CA SER A 438 -11.21 -16.05 9.56
C SER A 438 -10.81 -17.12 10.57
N ASP A 439 -10.13 -16.69 11.63
CA ASP A 439 -9.93 -17.44 12.86
C ASP A 439 -11.11 -17.18 13.80
N MET A 440 -11.82 -18.24 14.16
CA MET A 440 -12.94 -18.19 15.07
C MET A 440 -12.56 -18.69 16.45
N ALA A 441 -12.62 -17.79 17.43
CA ALA A 441 -12.41 -18.13 18.83
C ALA A 441 -13.58 -18.94 19.41
N PRO A 442 -13.38 -19.65 20.55
CA PRO A 442 -14.45 -20.38 21.24
C PRO A 442 -15.62 -19.52 21.74
N ASP A 443 -15.48 -18.19 21.75
CA ASP A 443 -16.55 -17.22 22.04
C ASP A 443 -17.27 -16.72 20.78
N ASP A 444 -17.09 -17.43 19.66
CA ASP A 444 -17.66 -17.20 18.33
C ASP A 444 -17.22 -15.91 17.63
N LYS A 445 -16.31 -15.11 18.19
CA LYS A 445 -15.75 -13.96 17.48
C LYS A 445 -14.95 -14.42 16.27
N ALA A 446 -15.14 -13.75 15.13
CA ALA A 446 -14.46 -14.08 13.88
C ALA A 446 -13.46 -12.96 13.51
N THR A 447 -12.18 -13.25 13.64
CA THR A 447 -11.09 -12.35 13.22
C THR A 447 -10.67 -12.68 11.80
N ARG A 448 -10.80 -11.74 10.87
CA ARG A 448 -10.31 -11.91 9.50
C ARG A 448 -8.78 -12.04 9.53
N ILE A 449 -8.26 -13.16 9.01
CA ILE A 449 -6.83 -13.43 8.93
C ILE A 449 -6.29 -13.01 7.57
N THR A 450 -6.96 -13.41 6.51
CA THR A 450 -6.63 -13.03 5.14
C THR A 450 -7.88 -13.07 4.27
N TYR A 451 -7.79 -12.51 3.07
CA TYR A 451 -8.85 -12.51 2.09
C TYR A 451 -8.28 -12.44 0.67
N GLY A 452 -9.12 -12.72 -0.30
CA GLY A 452 -8.81 -12.72 -1.72
C GLY A 452 -10.02 -12.30 -2.53
N LEU A 453 -9.75 -11.70 -3.68
CA LEU A 453 -10.76 -11.27 -4.65
C LEU A 453 -10.45 -11.90 -6.01
N LEU A 454 -11.49 -12.22 -6.76
CA LEU A 454 -11.36 -12.59 -8.16
C LEU A 454 -12.56 -12.06 -8.95
N ASN A 455 -12.28 -11.23 -9.95
CA ASN A 455 -13.20 -10.99 -11.04
C ASN A 455 -13.17 -12.24 -11.94
N LEU A 456 -14.28 -12.95 -12.03
CA LEU A 456 -14.35 -14.25 -12.69
C LEU A 456 -14.15 -14.17 -14.22
N THR A 457 -14.22 -12.98 -14.80
CA THR A 457 -13.84 -12.76 -16.21
C THR A 457 -12.32 -12.80 -16.40
N HIS A 458 -11.54 -12.56 -15.34
CA HIS A 458 -10.08 -12.61 -15.30
C HIS A 458 -9.52 -13.99 -14.88
N ARG A 459 -10.39 -15.01 -14.71
CA ARG A 459 -10.02 -16.35 -14.22
C ARG A 459 -8.85 -17.02 -14.96
N ASP A 460 -8.68 -16.71 -16.25
CA ASP A 460 -7.66 -17.31 -17.13
C ASP A 460 -6.58 -16.28 -17.53
N SER A 461 -6.92 -14.99 -17.61
CA SER A 461 -5.99 -13.90 -17.97
C SER A 461 -6.56 -12.54 -17.57
N SER A 462 -5.70 -11.69 -16.97
CA SER A 462 -6.03 -10.28 -16.72
C SER A 462 -5.73 -9.35 -17.89
N GLU A 463 -4.93 -9.79 -18.86
CA GLU A 463 -4.66 -9.06 -20.10
C GLU A 463 -5.82 -9.25 -21.09
N CYS A 464 -6.32 -10.48 -21.19
CA CYS A 464 -7.41 -10.87 -22.09
C CYS A 464 -8.59 -11.48 -21.33
N PRO A 465 -9.27 -10.76 -20.41
CA PRO A 465 -10.43 -11.29 -19.72
C PRO A 465 -11.58 -11.60 -20.68
N GLU A 466 -12.33 -12.65 -20.35
CA GLU A 466 -13.45 -13.17 -21.14
C GLU A 466 -14.73 -13.28 -20.29
N PRO A 467 -15.89 -12.89 -20.81
CA PRO A 467 -17.15 -13.03 -20.09
C PRO A 467 -17.46 -14.49 -19.77
N LEU A 468 -18.19 -14.71 -18.68
CA LEU A 468 -18.75 -16.01 -18.35
C LEU A 468 -19.94 -16.34 -19.27
N GLU A 469 -20.12 -17.62 -19.56
CA GLU A 469 -21.36 -18.16 -20.12
C GLU A 469 -22.28 -18.53 -18.94
N PRO A 470 -23.46 -17.90 -18.79
CA PRO A 470 -24.35 -18.21 -17.68
C PRO A 470 -24.70 -19.70 -17.56
N GLY A 471 -24.54 -20.27 -16.36
CA GLY A 471 -24.78 -21.68 -16.06
C GLY A 471 -23.66 -22.64 -16.46
N LYS A 472 -22.63 -22.20 -17.18
CA LYS A 472 -21.42 -23.01 -17.43
C LYS A 472 -20.58 -23.09 -16.17
N VAL A 473 -20.09 -24.29 -15.87
CA VAL A 473 -19.19 -24.54 -14.74
C VAL A 473 -17.76 -24.24 -15.15
N TYR A 474 -17.06 -23.46 -14.32
CA TYR A 474 -15.67 -23.08 -14.45
C TYR A 474 -14.88 -23.57 -13.24
N ARG A 475 -13.62 -23.93 -13.47
CA ARG A 475 -12.63 -24.11 -12.41
C ARG A 475 -11.85 -22.82 -12.30
N VAL A 476 -11.80 -22.25 -11.09
CA VAL A 476 -11.09 -21.00 -10.84
C VAL A 476 -10.23 -21.14 -9.59
N ARG A 477 -9.13 -20.39 -9.55
CA ARG A 477 -8.30 -20.25 -8.36
C ARG A 477 -8.47 -18.85 -7.78
N VAL A 478 -8.82 -18.76 -6.50
CA VAL A 478 -8.87 -17.49 -5.75
C VAL A 478 -7.70 -17.47 -4.77
N SER A 479 -6.66 -16.71 -5.10
CA SER A 479 -5.53 -16.43 -4.22
C SER A 479 -5.95 -15.50 -3.09
N LEU A 480 -5.56 -15.81 -1.84
CA LEU A 480 -5.69 -14.93 -0.69
C LEU A 480 -4.34 -14.29 -0.37
N ASN A 481 -4.33 -13.13 0.27
CA ASN A 481 -3.08 -12.50 0.69
C ASN A 481 -2.23 -13.42 1.58
N ALA A 482 -0.93 -13.40 1.35
CA ALA A 482 0.04 -14.12 2.15
C ALA A 482 0.00 -13.67 3.61
N ILE A 483 0.21 -14.62 4.52
CA ILE A 483 0.11 -14.36 5.96
C ILE A 483 0.95 -15.35 6.74
N ALA A 484 1.41 -14.94 7.93
CA ALA A 484 1.89 -15.86 8.97
C ALA A 484 0.96 -15.78 10.18
N GLN A 485 0.24 -16.87 10.47
CA GLN A 485 -0.78 -16.92 11.51
C GLN A 485 -0.77 -18.27 12.25
N VAL A 486 -0.87 -18.21 13.58
CA VAL A 486 -1.17 -19.35 14.45
C VAL A 486 -2.69 -19.51 14.60
N PHE A 487 -3.18 -20.73 14.43
CA PHE A 487 -4.55 -21.12 14.74
C PHE A 487 -4.57 -22.04 15.97
N PRO A 488 -5.06 -21.59 17.14
CA PRO A 488 -5.02 -22.38 18.36
C PRO A 488 -5.96 -23.60 18.35
N ALA A 489 -5.61 -24.64 19.10
CA ALA A 489 -6.54 -25.73 19.40
C ALA A 489 -7.84 -25.19 20.04
N GLY A 490 -8.99 -25.75 19.65
CA GLY A 490 -10.33 -25.32 20.07
C GLY A 490 -10.92 -24.17 19.26
N HIS A 491 -10.11 -23.44 18.48
CA HIS A 491 -10.61 -22.48 17.49
C HIS A 491 -11.21 -23.19 16.28
N ARG A 492 -11.87 -22.44 15.38
CA ARG A 492 -12.36 -22.97 14.10
C ARG A 492 -11.84 -22.13 12.95
N LEU A 493 -11.65 -22.76 11.79
CA LEU A 493 -11.46 -22.05 10.55
C LEU A 493 -12.83 -21.70 9.97
N ARG A 494 -13.01 -20.45 9.55
CA ARG A 494 -14.20 -20.02 8.82
C ARG A 494 -13.79 -19.44 7.47
N LEU A 495 -14.28 -20.07 6.40
CA LEU A 495 -14.23 -19.57 5.04
C LEU A 495 -15.58 -18.95 4.68
N SER A 496 -15.60 -17.68 4.31
CA SER A 496 -16.80 -16.96 3.87
C SER A 496 -16.64 -16.52 2.41
N LEU A 497 -17.58 -16.91 1.55
CA LEU A 497 -17.62 -16.56 0.13
C LEU A 497 -18.76 -15.57 -0.13
N SER A 498 -18.50 -14.46 -0.81
CA SER A 498 -19.52 -13.45 -1.18
C SER A 498 -19.39 -13.00 -2.63
N THR A 499 -20.49 -12.51 -3.21
CA THR A 499 -20.55 -12.00 -4.60
C THR A 499 -20.44 -10.47 -4.68
N SER A 500 -20.21 -9.83 -3.54
CA SER A 500 -19.98 -8.40 -3.36
C SER A 500 -19.03 -8.22 -2.17
N TYR A 501 -18.20 -7.18 -2.22
CA TYR A 501 -17.37 -6.75 -1.09
C TYR A 501 -17.15 -5.24 -1.08
N TRP A 502 -18.25 -4.50 -1.23
CA TRP A 502 -18.28 -3.04 -1.29
C TRP A 502 -18.14 -2.43 0.12
N PRO A 503 -17.33 -1.37 0.32
CA PRO A 503 -16.62 -0.58 -0.69
C PRO A 503 -15.17 -0.98 -0.97
N LEU A 504 -14.69 -2.10 -0.42
CA LEU A 504 -13.32 -2.56 -0.68
C LEU A 504 -13.11 -2.84 -2.17
N ALA A 505 -14.09 -3.43 -2.84
CA ALA A 505 -14.09 -3.63 -4.29
C ALA A 505 -15.39 -3.15 -4.94
N TRP A 506 -15.28 -2.59 -6.14
CA TRP A 506 -16.42 -2.16 -6.93
C TRP A 506 -17.28 -3.37 -7.35
N PRO A 507 -18.61 -3.33 -7.17
CA PRO A 507 -19.46 -4.47 -7.46
C PRO A 507 -19.68 -4.68 -8.98
N PRO A 508 -20.07 -5.89 -9.40
CA PRO A 508 -20.43 -6.19 -10.79
C PRO A 508 -21.61 -5.30 -11.27
N PRO A 509 -21.89 -5.22 -12.59
CA PRO A 509 -22.92 -4.33 -13.12
C PRO A 509 -24.37 -4.69 -12.72
N GLU A 510 -24.60 -5.93 -12.30
CA GLU A 510 -25.91 -6.47 -11.91
C GLU A 510 -25.77 -7.42 -10.71
N PRO A 511 -26.86 -7.71 -9.97
CA PRO A 511 -26.86 -8.75 -8.95
C PRO A 511 -26.50 -10.13 -9.54
N VAL A 512 -25.55 -10.81 -8.90
CA VAL A 512 -25.03 -12.13 -9.30
C VAL A 512 -25.44 -13.20 -8.30
N CYS A 513 -25.91 -14.34 -8.79
CA CYS A 513 -25.95 -15.59 -8.06
C CYS A 513 -24.80 -16.50 -8.53
N LEU A 514 -23.94 -16.92 -7.61
CA LEU A 514 -22.96 -17.97 -7.87
C LEU A 514 -23.47 -19.29 -7.33
N HIS A 515 -23.35 -20.34 -8.14
CA HIS A 515 -23.45 -21.73 -7.69
C HIS A 515 -22.04 -22.23 -7.35
N VAL A 516 -21.84 -22.70 -6.13
CA VAL A 516 -20.57 -23.30 -5.68
C VAL A 516 -20.74 -24.82 -5.63
N HIS A 517 -19.94 -25.53 -6.42
CA HIS A 517 -19.94 -26.99 -6.53
C HIS A 517 -18.82 -27.55 -5.66
N THR A 518 -19.15 -28.19 -4.54
CA THR A 518 -18.16 -28.48 -3.51
C THR A 518 -17.30 -29.71 -3.79
N GLN A 519 -17.74 -30.62 -4.66
CA GLN A 519 -17.08 -31.91 -4.91
C GLN A 519 -15.59 -31.78 -5.28
N ASN A 520 -15.24 -30.80 -6.11
CA ASN A 520 -13.85 -30.54 -6.51
C ASN A 520 -13.36 -29.17 -6.02
N SER A 521 -13.98 -28.62 -4.97
CA SER A 521 -13.58 -27.34 -4.39
C SER A 521 -12.82 -27.56 -3.09
N CYS A 522 -11.67 -26.91 -2.94
CA CYS A 522 -10.83 -27.02 -1.75
C CYS A 522 -10.18 -25.68 -1.35
N LEU A 523 -10.01 -25.51 -0.05
CA LEU A 523 -9.13 -24.52 0.57
C LEU A 523 -7.76 -25.16 0.80
N VAL A 524 -6.72 -24.53 0.30
CA VAL A 524 -5.33 -24.96 0.48
C VAL A 524 -4.61 -23.95 1.38
N LEU A 525 -4.02 -24.46 2.45
CA LEU A 525 -3.30 -23.68 3.44
C LEU A 525 -1.81 -24.03 3.42
N PRO A 526 -0.89 -23.05 3.37
CA PRO A 526 0.55 -23.29 3.42
C PRO A 526 0.98 -23.55 4.87
N GLN A 527 0.83 -24.79 5.33
CA GLN A 527 1.14 -25.19 6.69
C GLN A 527 2.66 -25.22 6.92
N ARG A 528 3.12 -24.46 7.91
CA ARG A 528 4.52 -24.41 8.32
C ARG A 528 4.71 -25.15 9.64
N GLN A 529 5.70 -26.03 9.70
CA GLN A 529 6.08 -26.67 10.96
C GLN A 529 7.00 -25.76 11.79
N PRO A 530 6.71 -25.51 13.08
CA PRO A 530 7.59 -24.74 13.96
C PRO A 530 8.95 -25.42 14.12
N THR A 531 10.01 -24.64 14.31
CA THR A 531 11.37 -25.19 14.51
C THR A 531 12.06 -24.60 15.72
N GLN A 532 13.01 -25.35 16.30
CA GLN A 532 13.82 -24.85 17.41
C GLN A 532 14.68 -23.64 17.03
N ALA A 533 15.02 -23.50 15.73
CA ALA A 533 15.77 -22.36 15.20
C ALA A 533 14.99 -21.04 15.35
N ASP A 534 13.65 -21.08 15.31
CA ASP A 534 12.81 -19.88 15.49
C ASP A 534 13.04 -19.25 16.87
N ALA A 535 13.17 -20.08 17.91
CA ALA A 535 13.42 -19.63 19.29
C ALA A 535 14.86 -19.13 19.51
N ALA A 536 15.77 -19.43 18.58
CA ALA A 536 17.17 -18.99 18.62
C ALA A 536 17.42 -17.72 17.79
N LEU A 537 16.40 -17.17 17.12
CA LEU A 537 16.54 -15.94 16.33
C LEU A 537 16.92 -14.77 17.25
N PRO A 538 17.92 -13.96 16.87
CA PRO A 538 18.30 -12.79 17.64
C PRO A 538 17.14 -11.80 17.64
N GLU A 539 16.80 -11.25 18.81
CA GLU A 539 15.87 -10.13 18.89
C GLU A 539 16.44 -8.92 18.12
N PHE A 540 15.56 -8.16 17.47
CA PHE A 540 15.98 -6.87 16.92
C PHE A 540 16.19 -5.88 18.07
N ASP A 541 17.17 -5.00 17.89
CA ASP A 541 17.35 -3.89 18.81
C ASP A 541 16.09 -3.00 18.88
N PRO A 542 15.88 -2.26 19.98
CA PRO A 542 14.83 -1.25 20.03
C PRO A 542 14.99 -0.20 18.92
N PRO A 543 13.89 0.34 18.37
CA PRO A 543 13.94 1.37 17.32
C PRO A 543 14.69 2.62 17.80
N GLU A 544 15.66 3.07 17.01
CA GLU A 544 16.37 4.33 17.17
C GLU A 544 16.10 5.29 16.00
N GLY A 545 16.30 6.59 16.23
CA GLY A 545 16.21 7.63 15.22
C GLY A 545 16.55 9.00 15.80
N THR A 546 16.75 10.00 14.95
CA THR A 546 16.95 11.38 15.37
C THR A 546 15.62 12.07 15.70
N ALA A 547 15.67 13.18 16.43
CA ALA A 547 14.48 13.98 16.70
C ALA A 547 14.05 14.74 15.43
N PRO A 548 12.77 14.74 15.05
CA PRO A 548 12.28 15.62 14.00
C PRO A 548 12.22 17.08 14.50
N SER A 549 12.13 18.02 13.56
CA SER A 549 11.86 19.43 13.82
C SER A 549 10.57 19.60 14.64
N PRO A 550 10.57 20.54 15.61
CA PRO A 550 9.39 20.84 16.42
C PRO A 550 8.18 21.26 15.58
N VAL A 551 7.00 20.86 16.03
CA VAL A 551 5.73 21.23 15.43
C VAL A 551 4.76 21.70 16.50
N THR A 552 4.19 22.88 16.29
CA THR A 552 3.17 23.45 17.16
C THR A 552 1.78 23.13 16.61
N HIS A 553 1.00 22.32 17.32
CA HIS A 553 -0.39 22.05 16.95
C HIS A 553 -1.29 23.25 17.31
N ILE A 554 -1.97 23.79 16.31
CA ILE A 554 -2.92 24.91 16.45
C ILE A 554 -4.34 24.37 16.68
N GLU A 555 -4.76 23.42 15.84
CA GLU A 555 -6.03 22.72 15.95
C GLU A 555 -5.78 21.21 15.93
N ALA A 556 -6.43 20.48 16.84
CA ALA A 556 -6.32 19.05 16.90
C ALA A 556 -7.01 18.40 15.69
N GLY A 557 -6.36 17.38 15.12
CA GLY A 557 -6.98 16.53 14.11
C GLY A 557 -8.14 15.70 14.64
N HIS A 558 -8.92 15.15 13.72
CA HIS A 558 -10.07 14.29 13.99
C HIS A 558 -10.16 13.17 12.95
N HIS A 559 -9.93 11.94 13.38
CA HIS A 559 -10.02 10.76 12.53
C HIS A 559 -11.21 9.90 12.95
N ASN A 560 -12.01 9.44 11.99
CA ASN A 560 -13.17 8.61 12.30
C ASN A 560 -13.56 7.68 11.14
N TRP A 561 -14.28 6.63 11.47
CA TRP A 561 -14.81 5.64 10.54
C TRP A 561 -16.22 5.28 10.97
N LEU A 562 -17.21 5.75 10.23
CA LEU A 562 -18.60 5.71 10.62
C LEU A 562 -19.41 4.89 9.62
N VAL A 563 -20.14 3.89 10.12
CA VAL A 563 -21.12 3.14 9.34
C VAL A 563 -22.51 3.60 9.72
N HIS A 564 -23.22 4.21 8.77
CA HIS A 564 -24.60 4.66 8.92
C HIS A 564 -25.55 3.73 8.15
N ARG A 565 -26.66 3.35 8.77
CA ARG A 565 -27.77 2.65 8.12
C ARG A 565 -29.06 3.44 8.31
N ASP A 566 -29.57 4.00 7.22
CA ASP A 566 -30.89 4.62 7.16
C ASP A 566 -31.92 3.56 6.75
N LEU A 567 -32.69 3.08 7.72
CA LEU A 567 -33.69 2.03 7.51
C LEU A 567 -34.94 2.51 6.77
N ALA A 568 -35.18 3.83 6.71
CA ALA A 568 -36.33 4.37 5.99
C ALA A 568 -36.05 4.48 4.49
N LEU A 569 -34.79 4.78 4.13
CA LEU A 569 -34.32 4.89 2.75
C LEU A 569 -33.61 3.63 2.23
N ASP A 570 -33.39 2.64 3.10
CA ASP A 570 -32.54 1.46 2.86
C ASP A 570 -31.13 1.84 2.38
N LYS A 571 -30.58 2.93 2.92
CA LYS A 571 -29.29 3.48 2.51
C LYS A 571 -28.21 3.10 3.52
N SER A 572 -27.12 2.53 3.02
CA SER A 572 -25.90 2.34 3.79
C SER A 572 -24.85 3.37 3.41
N THR A 573 -24.09 3.86 4.38
CA THR A 573 -23.02 4.84 4.15
C THR A 573 -21.85 4.52 5.05
N LEU A 574 -20.68 4.33 4.43
CA LEU A 574 -19.40 4.38 5.11
C LEU A 574 -18.81 5.79 4.95
N GLU A 575 -18.54 6.48 6.06
CA GLU A 575 -17.84 7.77 6.09
C GLU A 575 -16.48 7.60 6.77
N VAL A 576 -15.40 8.00 6.09
CA VAL A 576 -14.04 7.99 6.61
C VAL A 576 -13.53 9.43 6.67
N ILE A 577 -13.19 9.89 7.87
CA ILE A 577 -12.66 11.24 8.10
C ILE A 577 -11.17 11.11 8.43
N ASN A 578 -10.34 11.79 7.65
CA ASN A 578 -8.91 11.94 7.86
C ASN A 578 -8.58 13.43 7.95
N ASP A 579 -8.63 13.98 9.17
CA ASP A 579 -8.38 15.38 9.46
C ASP A 579 -7.13 15.48 10.35
N ASP A 580 -6.03 15.98 9.80
CA ASP A 580 -4.79 16.16 10.55
C ASP A 580 -4.81 17.48 11.36
N GLY A 581 -5.90 18.23 11.28
CA GLY A 581 -6.07 19.53 11.94
C GLY A 581 -5.23 20.61 11.29
N CYS A 582 -4.78 21.56 12.11
CA CYS A 582 -3.93 22.67 11.71
C CYS A 582 -2.70 22.69 12.60
N PHE A 583 -1.51 22.73 12.01
CA PHE A 583 -0.24 22.73 12.74
C PHE A 583 0.77 23.65 12.06
N HIS A 584 1.76 24.08 12.84
CA HIS A 584 2.81 24.97 12.44
C HIS A 584 4.15 24.24 12.49
N LEU A 585 4.89 24.27 11.38
CA LEU A 585 6.24 23.77 11.26
C LEU A 585 7.20 24.87 11.73
N ASP A 586 7.72 24.74 12.95
CA ASP A 586 8.42 25.81 13.66
C ASP A 586 9.76 26.19 12.98
N ASP A 587 10.38 25.27 12.24
CA ASP A 587 11.69 25.43 11.60
C ASP A 587 11.65 26.23 10.30
N ILE A 588 10.51 26.25 9.61
CA ILE A 588 10.30 26.95 8.35
C ILE A 588 9.15 27.97 8.39
N ASP A 589 8.61 28.24 9.59
CA ASP A 589 7.53 29.21 9.84
C ASP A 589 6.31 28.97 8.92
N MET A 590 5.92 27.70 8.74
CA MET A 590 4.82 27.36 7.83
C MET A 590 3.68 26.67 8.55
N THR A 591 2.49 27.25 8.43
CA THR A 591 1.25 26.65 8.91
C THR A 591 0.64 25.79 7.81
N VAL A 592 0.28 24.55 8.17
CA VAL A 592 -0.30 23.54 7.29
C VAL A 592 -1.61 23.06 7.89
N ALA A 593 -2.64 22.95 7.06
CA ALA A 593 -3.87 22.25 7.43
C ALA A 593 -4.30 21.28 6.33
N LYS A 594 -4.87 20.15 6.73
CA LYS A 594 -5.31 19.10 5.82
C LYS A 594 -6.53 18.40 6.39
N LYS A 595 -7.54 18.25 5.55
CA LYS A 595 -8.71 17.44 5.81
C LYS A 595 -9.12 16.66 4.58
N THR A 596 -9.47 15.40 4.74
CA THR A 596 -10.07 14.57 3.70
C THR A 596 -11.26 13.82 4.28
N VAL A 597 -12.37 13.83 3.56
CA VAL A 597 -13.56 13.05 3.89
C VAL A 597 -13.91 12.17 2.71
N GLU A 598 -13.95 10.87 2.93
CA GLU A 598 -14.38 9.86 1.98
C GLU A 598 -15.77 9.36 2.37
N THR A 599 -16.67 9.19 1.40
CA THR A 599 -18.01 8.68 1.63
C THR A 599 -18.35 7.64 0.58
N TYR A 600 -18.73 6.44 1.00
CA TYR A 600 -19.13 5.33 0.15
C TYR A 600 -20.56 4.97 0.46
N THR A 601 -21.45 4.96 -0.54
CA THR A 601 -22.89 4.76 -0.32
C THR A 601 -23.50 3.76 -1.27
N THR A 602 -24.48 3.00 -0.77
CA THR A 602 -25.37 2.11 -1.54
C THR A 602 -26.80 2.22 -1.02
N VAL A 603 -27.77 1.83 -1.84
CA VAL A 603 -29.19 1.76 -1.51
C VAL A 603 -29.68 0.36 -1.81
N ALA A 604 -30.12 -0.37 -0.78
CA ALA A 604 -30.62 -1.74 -0.89
C ALA A 604 -29.68 -2.61 -1.75
N ASP A 605 -30.27 -3.37 -2.68
CA ASP A 605 -29.59 -4.15 -3.72
C ASP A 605 -29.67 -3.46 -5.10
N ASP A 606 -29.71 -2.11 -5.16
CA ASP A 606 -29.59 -1.36 -6.41
C ASP A 606 -28.11 -1.26 -6.82
N PHE A 607 -27.67 -2.09 -7.77
CA PHE A 607 -26.29 -2.11 -8.27
C PHE A 607 -25.90 -0.89 -9.12
N HIS A 608 -26.82 0.06 -9.35
CA HIS A 608 -26.51 1.38 -9.90
C HIS A 608 -26.41 2.48 -8.83
N SER A 609 -26.66 2.13 -7.56
CA SER A 609 -26.51 3.01 -6.41
C SER A 609 -25.11 3.16 -5.80
N PRO A 610 -24.12 2.25 -6.01
CA PRO A 610 -22.76 2.42 -5.49
C PRO A 610 -22.16 3.75 -5.92
N ARG A 611 -21.77 4.55 -4.94
CA ARG A 611 -21.16 5.87 -5.12
C ARG A 611 -20.01 6.04 -4.15
N ALA A 612 -18.89 6.56 -4.63
CA ALA A 612 -17.78 7.01 -3.79
C ALA A 612 -17.56 8.51 -4.03
N LYS A 613 -17.36 9.24 -2.94
CA LYS A 613 -17.06 10.68 -2.96
C LYS A 613 -15.88 10.96 -2.05
N VAL A 614 -14.90 11.69 -2.54
CA VAL A 614 -13.76 12.18 -1.75
C VAL A 614 -13.71 13.69 -1.85
N VAL A 615 -13.58 14.37 -0.72
CA VAL A 615 -13.34 15.81 -0.65
C VAL A 615 -12.09 16.04 0.15
N SER A 616 -11.08 16.69 -0.45
CA SER A 616 -9.85 17.08 0.25
C SER A 616 -9.73 18.60 0.28
N GLU A 617 -9.35 19.14 1.42
CA GLU A 617 -9.00 20.54 1.62
C GLU A 617 -7.59 20.63 2.17
N ARG A 618 -6.78 21.49 1.56
CA ARG A 618 -5.38 21.73 1.94
C ARG A 618 -5.12 23.22 2.05
N THR A 619 -4.42 23.61 3.11
CA THR A 619 -4.03 25.01 3.35
C THR A 619 -2.55 25.09 3.66
N LEU A 620 -1.87 26.06 3.06
CA LEU A 620 -0.49 26.44 3.40
C LEU A 620 -0.46 27.94 3.69
N ALA A 621 0.25 28.35 4.73
CA ALA A 621 0.39 29.76 5.10
C ALA A 621 1.77 30.06 5.68
N ARG A 622 2.34 31.23 5.34
CA ARG A 622 3.49 31.85 5.99
C ARG A 622 3.44 33.37 5.79
N GLY A 623 3.46 34.13 6.89
CA GLY A 623 3.28 35.58 6.82
C GLY A 623 2.03 35.98 6.04
N ASP A 624 2.18 36.86 5.05
CA ASP A 624 1.10 37.33 4.18
C ASP A 624 0.75 36.34 3.04
N TRP A 625 1.56 35.29 2.84
CA TRP A 625 1.30 34.27 1.82
C TRP A 625 0.41 33.19 2.39
N GLN A 626 -0.79 33.02 1.82
CA GLN A 626 -1.69 31.96 2.19
C GLN A 626 -2.49 31.46 0.99
N ILE A 627 -2.57 30.14 0.86
CA ILE A 627 -3.35 29.46 -0.18
C ILE A 627 -4.24 28.40 0.42
N ARG A 628 -5.32 28.09 -0.29
CA ARG A 628 -6.13 26.91 -0.04
C ARG A 628 -6.51 26.23 -1.34
N THR A 629 -6.47 24.91 -1.37
CA THR A 629 -7.04 24.11 -2.45
C THR A 629 -8.11 23.18 -1.93
N VAL A 630 -9.16 22.99 -2.75
CA VAL A 630 -10.24 22.05 -2.48
C VAL A 630 -10.43 21.18 -3.70
N THR A 631 -10.21 19.88 -3.55
CA THR A 631 -10.49 18.88 -4.58
C THR A 631 -11.71 18.06 -4.19
N ARG A 632 -12.51 17.71 -5.19
CA ARG A 632 -13.67 16.83 -5.03
C ARG A 632 -13.65 15.81 -6.15
N THR A 633 -13.74 14.55 -5.79
CA THR A 633 -13.81 13.42 -6.72
C THR A 633 -15.07 12.64 -6.40
N PHE A 634 -15.86 12.31 -7.41
CA PHE A 634 -17.08 11.53 -7.30
C PHE A 634 -17.12 10.49 -8.41
N ILE A 635 -17.39 9.24 -8.06
CA ILE A 635 -17.60 8.16 -9.01
C ILE A 635 -18.86 7.38 -8.66
N THR A 636 -19.61 7.00 -9.69
CA THR A 636 -20.73 6.06 -9.62
C THR A 636 -20.68 5.17 -10.87
N SER A 637 -21.53 4.15 -10.96
CA SER A 637 -21.60 3.32 -12.16
C SER A 637 -23.03 3.02 -12.59
N THR A 638 -23.22 2.88 -13.90
CA THR A 638 -24.35 2.19 -14.52
C THR A 638 -23.97 0.74 -14.84
N ALA A 639 -24.84 0.00 -15.52
CA ALA A 639 -24.51 -1.32 -16.04
C ALA A 639 -23.35 -1.30 -17.06
N THR A 640 -23.13 -0.17 -17.75
CA THR A 640 -22.23 -0.10 -18.90
C THR A 640 -21.13 0.94 -18.79
N HIS A 641 -21.20 1.87 -17.82
CA HIS A 641 -20.22 2.95 -17.68
C HIS A 641 -19.95 3.28 -16.20
N PHE A 642 -18.71 3.64 -15.90
CA PHE A 642 -18.39 4.51 -14.77
C PHE A 642 -18.71 5.95 -15.15
N LEU A 643 -19.29 6.70 -14.21
CA LEU A 643 -19.55 8.12 -14.33
C LEU A 643 -18.68 8.84 -13.29
N LEU A 644 -17.71 9.60 -13.78
CA LEU A 644 -16.70 10.29 -12.98
C LEU A 644 -16.94 11.79 -13.07
N HIS A 645 -17.12 12.43 -11.92
CA HIS A 645 -17.13 13.88 -11.82
C HIS A 645 -16.03 14.30 -10.86
N ALA A 646 -15.23 15.28 -11.24
CA ALA A 646 -14.25 15.86 -10.35
C ALA A 646 -14.21 17.37 -10.50
N ASN A 647 -13.78 18.08 -9.47
CA ASN A 647 -13.47 19.49 -9.58
C ASN A 647 -12.39 19.91 -8.60
N ILE A 648 -11.68 20.97 -8.99
CA ILE A 648 -10.64 21.61 -8.19
C ILE A 648 -10.96 23.10 -8.08
N ASP A 649 -10.82 23.66 -6.89
CA ASP A 649 -10.85 25.09 -6.65
C ASP A 649 -9.57 25.49 -5.90
N ALA A 650 -8.91 26.56 -6.36
CA ALA A 650 -7.74 27.12 -5.68
C ALA A 650 -7.99 28.57 -5.29
N TYR A 651 -7.54 28.94 -4.09
CA TYR A 651 -7.77 30.23 -3.46
C TYR A 651 -6.46 30.84 -2.98
N GLU A 652 -6.33 32.14 -3.18
CA GLU A 652 -5.39 32.98 -2.41
C GLU A 652 -6.19 33.61 -1.26
N LEU A 653 -5.66 33.53 -0.04
CA LEU A 653 -6.30 34.04 1.17
C LEU A 653 -5.58 35.30 1.65
N SER A 654 -6.34 36.28 2.13
CA SER A 654 -5.84 37.57 2.62
C SER A 654 -6.75 38.13 3.72
N ASP A 655 -6.32 39.19 4.39
CA ASP A 655 -7.14 39.93 5.36
C ASP A 655 -8.44 40.51 4.74
N GLU A 656 -8.46 40.75 3.42
CA GLU A 656 -9.63 41.24 2.69
C GLU A 656 -10.64 40.13 2.33
N GLY A 657 -10.28 38.87 2.58
CA GLY A 657 -11.09 37.69 2.31
C GLY A 657 -10.42 36.65 1.41
N GLU A 658 -11.20 35.67 0.97
CA GLU A 658 -10.77 34.63 0.05
C GLU A 658 -11.04 35.02 -1.41
N LYS A 659 -10.05 34.81 -2.29
CA LYS A 659 -10.18 35.01 -3.73
C LYS A 659 -9.93 33.69 -4.44
N ARG A 660 -10.95 33.16 -5.13
CA ARG A 660 -10.75 32.01 -6.03
C ARG A 660 -9.93 32.44 -7.24
N VAL A 661 -8.77 31.82 -7.41
CA VAL A 661 -7.81 32.13 -8.48
C VAL A 661 -7.75 31.09 -9.58
N TYR A 662 -8.22 29.86 -9.31
CA TYR A 662 -8.33 28.79 -10.29
C TYR A 662 -9.57 27.93 -10.00
N SER A 663 -10.15 27.36 -11.06
CA SER A 663 -11.23 26.38 -10.97
C SER A 663 -11.27 25.55 -12.23
N ASP A 664 -11.35 24.22 -12.09
CA ASP A 664 -11.51 23.30 -13.22
C ASP A 664 -12.41 22.11 -12.85
N ASN A 665 -13.02 21.48 -13.84
CA ASN A 665 -14.06 20.47 -13.67
C ASN A 665 -13.98 19.40 -14.76
N TRP A 666 -14.19 18.15 -14.36
CA TRP A 666 -14.24 16.97 -15.23
C TRP A 666 -15.62 16.32 -15.13
N ASP A 667 -16.12 15.81 -16.26
CA ASP A 667 -17.39 15.09 -16.38
C ASP A 667 -17.23 13.98 -17.43
N GLU A 668 -16.74 12.83 -16.96
CA GLU A 668 -16.30 11.73 -17.81
C GLU A 668 -17.21 10.52 -17.71
N SER A 669 -17.44 9.88 -18.85
CA SER A 669 -18.18 8.62 -18.95
C SER A 669 -17.28 7.55 -19.57
N ILE A 670 -16.88 6.58 -18.75
CA ILE A 670 -15.89 5.57 -19.12
C ILE A 670 -16.60 4.21 -19.22
N PRO A 671 -16.60 3.55 -20.39
CA PRO A 671 -17.23 2.24 -20.55
C PRO A 671 -16.68 1.22 -19.54
N ARG A 672 -17.56 0.42 -18.94
CA ARG A 672 -17.17 -0.75 -18.16
C ARG A 672 -16.75 -1.85 -19.11
N ASP A 673 -15.63 -2.49 -18.81
CA ASP A 673 -15.05 -3.55 -19.59
C ASP A 673 -14.83 -4.78 -18.70
N LEU A 674 -15.88 -5.59 -18.56
CA LEU A 674 -15.89 -6.83 -17.77
C LEU A 674 -15.57 -6.67 -16.27
N VAL A 675 -15.67 -5.45 -15.74
CA VAL A 675 -15.54 -5.07 -14.31
C VAL A 675 -16.87 -4.60 -13.76
#